data_AF-A0A3M7SRC6-F1
#
_entry.id   AF-A0A3M7SRC6-F1
#
_cell.length_a   1.000
_cell.length_b   1.000
_cell.length_c   1.000
_cell.angle_alpha   90.00
_cell.angle_beta   90.00
_cell.angle_gamma   90.00
#
_symmetry.space_group_name_H-M   'P 1'
#
loop_
_entity.id
_entity.type
_entity.pdbx_description
1 polymer ?
#
loop_
_entity_poly.entity_id
_entity_poly.type
_entity_poly.pdbx_seq_one_letter_code
_entity_poly.pdbx_strand_id
1 'polypeptide(L)'
;MGNLNNKNRNSISTNSNVITRIKIDKLDVRIENEPTQIDERSSSVLKYRTPHFKASARIKFPPINRDEIWKIGWIQACTYMQFRNSYGNLGCSSWEFPELATGLKPMISDSDGKNFPWYGSKTEVVLVKGPQQNFTMHHVSMNDNFYPHVTWDIPTSSDKTPKLTNIKRDQKFYTWLVAMDVLNGTFVVLKTFKWRMKLEIQVDPSKEQGSRAKLVSSPVPKQPYALKNNYKIPDCALYPSNANSAQILIWRPSLGTPVVVVSPKCYNKDEIIQNLIKNDAISLAKLLNLKNDKYRQIYFEDNSKEYLRDKFTNSPNKIYSWTEVISNYALARNSLSNQDYINSFELMSKSFKSLIELIKDARDENWQLPILFQMSVDLRLLAYTCDSRHRQDFESEQEKEANAEGSNQGQYAEKTAESLMVCFRNLCTDTRSESQVSKRWGMMHIINQLFKIYFKINKINLCNPLKRVIENSGMKDSFPIAHQIVYKFYVGRQAMFENDYNTAADYFEFAFRNCPSKYTRNKKIILVYLIPVNMLRGYMPNQDLLLKYDLKPFAEIVNAVKQGNIQKFNNDMIEYEDFFIESGVYLFLEKLKMTTYRNLFKKLAKLLNTAQIPIEDFVDVLKFLNEDDMDNDICQCILSNLIFEGKIKGYISHKHNKLVINKDFRAAFPRLTTINLNK
;
A
#
# COMPACT_ATOMS: atom_id res chain seq x y z
N MET A 1 14.80 -41.38 -35.79
CA MET A 1 13.49 -42.06 -35.62
C MET A 1 12.86 -41.58 -34.32
N GLY A 2 11.63 -41.05 -34.38
CA GLY A 2 10.86 -40.62 -33.20
C GLY A 2 10.37 -39.17 -33.25
N ASN A 3 9.47 -38.86 -34.19
CA ASN A 3 8.74 -37.58 -34.25
C ASN A 3 7.81 -37.41 -33.03
N LEU A 4 8.12 -36.46 -32.15
CA LEU A 4 7.17 -35.91 -31.17
C LEU A 4 6.34 -34.82 -31.86
N ASN A 5 5.33 -35.25 -32.62
CA ASN A 5 4.34 -34.37 -33.22
C ASN A 5 3.25 -34.01 -32.20
N ASN A 6 3.16 -32.71 -31.91
CA ASN A 6 1.97 -31.92 -31.55
C ASN A 6 0.64 -32.69 -31.46
N LYS A 7 0.27 -33.14 -30.25
CA LYS A 7 -1.12 -33.38 -29.86
C LYS A 7 -1.56 -32.28 -28.89
N ASN A 8 -1.89 -31.11 -29.41
CA ASN A 8 -2.52 -30.04 -28.60
C ASN A 8 -3.47 -29.15 -29.40
N ARG A 9 -4.23 -29.75 -30.33
CA ARG A 9 -5.36 -29.11 -31.01
C ARG A 9 -6.39 -30.19 -31.30
N ASN A 10 -7.41 -30.35 -30.44
CA ASN A 10 -8.71 -30.97 -30.76
C ASN A 10 -9.73 -31.07 -29.59
N SER A 11 -9.60 -30.31 -28.49
CA SER A 11 -10.63 -30.27 -27.42
C SER A 11 -11.63 -29.12 -27.54
N ILE A 12 -11.55 -28.28 -28.57
CA ILE A 12 -12.37 -27.05 -28.67
C ILE A 12 -13.66 -27.26 -29.50
N SER A 13 -13.82 -28.38 -30.23
CA SER A 13 -14.92 -28.54 -31.20
C SER A 13 -16.21 -29.20 -30.69
N THR A 14 -16.22 -29.87 -29.53
CA THR A 14 -17.40 -30.60 -29.04
C THR A 14 -18.36 -29.71 -28.26
N ASN A 15 -17.86 -28.80 -27.42
CA ASN A 15 -18.69 -27.90 -26.61
C ASN A 15 -19.46 -26.85 -27.43
N SER A 16 -18.92 -26.38 -28.56
CA SER A 16 -19.60 -25.39 -29.42
C SER A 16 -20.91 -25.92 -30.03
N ASN A 17 -21.00 -27.23 -30.25
CA ASN A 17 -22.19 -27.88 -30.80
C ASN A 17 -23.35 -27.98 -29.80
N VAL A 18 -23.07 -28.12 -28.50
CA VAL A 18 -24.11 -28.15 -27.46
C VAL A 18 -24.69 -26.76 -27.26
N ILE A 19 -23.82 -25.74 -27.14
CA ILE A 19 -24.19 -24.35 -26.83
C ILE A 19 -25.21 -23.78 -27.83
N THR A 20 -25.02 -24.02 -29.13
CA THR A 20 -25.88 -23.47 -30.19
C THR A 20 -27.26 -24.15 -30.28
N ARG A 21 -27.44 -25.29 -29.60
CA ARG A 21 -28.66 -26.12 -29.69
C ARG A 21 -29.57 -26.02 -28.46
N ILE A 22 -29.17 -25.30 -27.42
CA ILE A 22 -30.02 -25.02 -26.25
C ILE A 22 -31.11 -24.04 -26.67
N LYS A 23 -32.38 -24.40 -26.45
CA LYS A 23 -33.53 -23.55 -26.82
C LYS A 23 -34.44 -23.28 -25.62
N ILE A 24 -34.89 -22.04 -25.49
CA ILE A 24 -35.97 -21.68 -24.57
C ILE A 24 -37.29 -22.02 -25.24
N ASP A 25 -38.06 -22.92 -24.63
CA ASP A 25 -39.35 -23.38 -25.15
C ASP A 25 -40.52 -22.59 -24.56
N LYS A 26 -40.47 -22.28 -23.26
CA LYS A 26 -41.39 -21.34 -22.60
C LYS A 26 -40.64 -20.41 -21.68
N LEU A 27 -41.11 -19.17 -21.57
CA LEU A 27 -40.53 -18.13 -20.73
C LEU A 27 -41.64 -17.22 -20.21
N ASP A 28 -41.77 -17.13 -18.89
CA ASP A 28 -42.69 -16.21 -18.21
C ASP A 28 -41.89 -15.40 -17.19
N VAL A 29 -41.91 -14.07 -17.32
CA VAL A 29 -41.18 -13.16 -16.44
C VAL A 29 -42.08 -11.96 -16.17
N ARG A 30 -42.52 -11.81 -14.91
CA ARG A 30 -43.54 -10.82 -14.52
C ARG A 30 -43.39 -10.39 -13.07
N ILE A 31 -43.97 -9.25 -12.73
CA ILE A 31 -44.21 -8.86 -11.34
C ILE A 31 -45.71 -8.97 -11.06
N GLU A 32 -46.08 -9.53 -9.92
CA GLU A 32 -47.49 -9.64 -9.52
C GLU A 32 -48.19 -8.28 -9.51
N ASN A 33 -49.43 -8.24 -9.99
CA ASN A 33 -50.20 -7.02 -10.13
C ASN A 33 -51.00 -6.73 -8.84
N GLU A 34 -50.28 -6.62 -7.73
CA GLU A 34 -50.83 -6.30 -6.42
C GLU A 34 -50.10 -5.08 -5.84
N PRO A 35 -50.74 -4.28 -4.96
CA PRO A 35 -50.03 -3.21 -4.28
C PRO A 35 -49.08 -3.76 -3.20
N THR A 36 -48.10 -2.95 -2.81
CA THR A 36 -47.27 -3.25 -1.63
C THR A 36 -48.15 -3.28 -0.39
N GLN A 37 -48.06 -4.36 0.39
CA GLN A 37 -48.81 -4.54 1.62
C GLN A 37 -48.02 -3.92 2.78
N ILE A 38 -48.69 -3.13 3.61
CA ILE A 38 -48.11 -2.45 4.78
C ILE A 38 -48.68 -3.12 6.05
N ASP A 39 -47.80 -3.46 7.00
CA ASP A 39 -48.17 -4.06 8.29
C ASP A 39 -47.57 -3.26 9.45
N GLU A 40 -48.47 -2.61 10.20
CA GLU A 40 -48.18 -1.77 11.37
C GLU A 40 -48.45 -2.48 12.71
N ARG A 41 -48.74 -3.79 12.73
CA ARG A 41 -49.12 -4.49 13.98
C ARG A 41 -48.00 -4.53 15.03
N SER A 42 -46.75 -4.36 14.61
CA SER A 42 -45.60 -4.34 15.50
C SER A 42 -45.37 -2.95 16.10
N SER A 43 -45.28 -2.88 17.43
CA SER A 43 -44.96 -1.64 18.16
C SER A 43 -43.52 -1.16 17.95
N SER A 44 -42.62 -2.00 17.43
CA SER A 44 -41.19 -1.69 17.29
C SER A 44 -40.74 -1.44 15.85
N VAL A 45 -41.45 -1.99 14.86
CA VAL A 45 -41.07 -1.88 13.44
C VAL A 45 -42.29 -1.74 12.54
N LEU A 46 -42.13 -1.01 11.45
CA LEU A 46 -42.99 -1.08 10.28
C LEU A 46 -42.52 -2.21 9.36
N LYS A 47 -43.43 -3.08 8.94
CA LYS A 47 -43.15 -4.12 7.95
C LYS A 47 -43.88 -3.77 6.65
N TYR A 48 -43.27 -4.09 5.52
CA TYR A 48 -43.96 -4.04 4.23
C TYR A 48 -43.53 -5.20 3.36
N ARG A 49 -44.44 -5.67 2.49
CA ARG A 49 -44.19 -6.74 1.53
C ARG A 49 -44.47 -6.25 0.13
N THR A 50 -43.43 -6.23 -0.72
CA THR A 50 -43.60 -5.90 -2.13
C THR A 50 -44.17 -7.09 -2.91
N PRO A 51 -44.82 -6.84 -4.05
CA PRO A 51 -45.24 -7.90 -4.97
C PRO A 51 -44.06 -8.75 -5.42
N HIS A 52 -44.31 -10.02 -5.72
CA HIS A 52 -43.26 -10.93 -6.14
C HIS A 52 -42.83 -10.68 -7.59
N PHE A 53 -41.52 -10.60 -7.82
CA PHE A 53 -40.93 -10.80 -9.12
C PHE A 53 -40.78 -12.30 -9.37
N LYS A 54 -41.46 -12.81 -10.40
CA LYS A 54 -41.47 -14.22 -10.78
C LYS A 54 -40.85 -14.37 -12.16
N ALA A 55 -39.88 -15.29 -12.26
CA ALA A 55 -39.29 -15.68 -13.54
C ALA A 55 -39.28 -17.21 -13.64
N SER A 56 -39.76 -17.74 -14.75
CA SER A 56 -39.86 -19.17 -15.00
C SER A 56 -39.54 -19.48 -16.46
N ALA A 57 -38.77 -20.54 -16.69
CA ALA A 57 -38.38 -20.97 -18.01
C ALA A 57 -38.46 -22.48 -18.16
N ARG A 58 -38.88 -22.93 -19.34
CA ARG A 58 -38.79 -24.31 -19.79
C ARG A 58 -37.75 -24.37 -20.90
N ILE A 59 -36.67 -25.10 -20.67
CA ILE A 59 -35.52 -25.20 -21.57
C ILE A 59 -35.52 -26.58 -22.23
N LYS A 60 -35.41 -26.60 -23.56
CA LYS A 60 -35.14 -27.78 -24.36
C LYS A 60 -33.62 -27.92 -24.51
N PHE A 61 -33.06 -28.92 -23.86
CA PHE A 61 -31.61 -29.16 -23.79
C PHE A 61 -31.21 -30.28 -24.76
N PRO A 62 -30.11 -30.13 -25.52
CA PRO A 62 -29.69 -31.12 -26.51
C PRO A 62 -29.09 -32.38 -25.84
N PRO A 63 -28.94 -33.48 -26.60
CA PRO A 63 -28.16 -34.64 -26.19
C PRO A 63 -26.75 -34.26 -25.74
N ILE A 64 -26.25 -34.87 -24.66
CA ILE A 64 -24.92 -34.61 -24.07
C ILE A 64 -24.16 -35.90 -23.77
N ASN A 65 -22.83 -35.84 -23.83
CA ASN A 65 -21.93 -36.99 -23.70
C ASN A 65 -21.76 -37.46 -22.25
N ARG A 66 -21.18 -38.65 -22.02
CA ARG A 66 -21.04 -39.27 -20.69
C ARG A 66 -20.38 -38.37 -19.64
N ASP A 67 -19.40 -37.57 -20.05
CA ASP A 67 -18.58 -36.79 -19.12
C ASP A 67 -19.03 -35.33 -19.00
N GLU A 68 -20.14 -34.93 -19.63
CA GLU A 68 -20.62 -33.55 -19.58
C GLU A 68 -21.64 -33.32 -18.45
N ILE A 69 -21.42 -32.26 -17.68
CA ILE A 69 -22.32 -31.82 -16.62
C ILE A 69 -22.64 -30.34 -16.84
N TRP A 70 -23.93 -30.04 -17.02
CA TRP A 70 -24.42 -28.70 -17.26
C TRP A 70 -25.35 -28.26 -16.13
N LYS A 71 -25.21 -27.01 -15.68
CA LYS A 71 -26.10 -26.40 -14.70
C LYS A 71 -26.86 -25.25 -15.35
N ILE A 72 -28.18 -25.30 -15.32
CA ILE A 72 -29.06 -24.28 -15.90
C ILE A 72 -29.78 -23.57 -14.77
N GLY A 73 -29.92 -22.25 -14.84
CA GLY A 73 -30.67 -21.53 -13.83
C GLY A 73 -30.57 -20.01 -13.93
N TRP A 74 -30.93 -19.36 -12.84
CA TRP A 74 -31.04 -17.90 -12.75
C TRP A 74 -29.89 -17.26 -11.98
N ILE A 75 -29.40 -16.14 -12.51
CA ILE A 75 -28.43 -15.25 -11.86
C ILE A 75 -29.05 -13.86 -11.79
N GLN A 76 -28.91 -13.17 -10.66
CA GLN A 76 -29.41 -11.80 -10.48
C GLN A 76 -28.30 -10.91 -9.90
N ALA A 77 -28.30 -9.63 -10.29
CA ALA A 77 -27.40 -8.63 -9.73
C ALA A 77 -28.06 -7.26 -9.64
N CYS A 78 -27.77 -6.54 -8.56
CA CYS A 78 -28.25 -5.19 -8.30
C CYS A 78 -27.28 -4.15 -8.89
N THR A 79 -27.81 -3.27 -9.75
CA THR A 79 -27.05 -2.20 -10.44
C THR A 79 -27.26 -0.81 -9.85
N TYR A 80 -28.30 -0.65 -9.05
CA TYR A 80 -28.59 0.60 -8.38
C TYR A 80 -29.38 0.29 -7.12
N MET A 81 -29.00 0.93 -6.01
CA MET A 81 -29.75 0.85 -4.78
C MET A 81 -29.83 2.21 -4.10
N GLN A 82 -31.06 2.62 -3.84
CA GLN A 82 -31.41 3.62 -2.85
C GLN A 82 -32.41 2.96 -1.90
N PHE A 83 -32.06 2.89 -0.63
CA PHE A 83 -33.02 2.49 0.41
C PHE A 83 -32.77 3.41 1.61
N ARG A 84 -33.61 4.45 1.71
CA ARG A 84 -33.46 5.55 2.66
C ARG A 84 -34.69 5.65 3.54
N ASN A 85 -34.48 5.79 4.84
CA ASN A 85 -35.51 6.07 5.84
C ASN A 85 -35.22 7.45 6.44
N SER A 86 -36.24 8.32 6.52
CA SER A 86 -36.12 9.68 7.08
C SER A 86 -36.83 9.75 8.43
N TYR A 87 -36.28 10.54 9.35
CA TYR A 87 -36.80 10.71 10.72
C TYR A 87 -37.02 12.19 11.04
N GLY A 88 -37.71 12.89 10.14
CA GLY A 88 -37.93 14.34 10.23
C GLY A 88 -36.63 15.13 10.28
N ASN A 89 -36.54 16.05 11.26
CA ASN A 89 -35.38 16.93 11.45
C ASN A 89 -34.21 16.24 12.16
N LEU A 90 -34.33 14.97 12.57
CA LEU A 90 -33.26 14.26 13.29
C LEU A 90 -32.19 13.69 12.37
N GLY A 91 -32.56 13.38 11.12
CA GLY A 91 -31.64 12.81 10.13
C GLY A 91 -32.26 11.71 9.28
N CYS A 92 -31.41 10.89 8.68
CA CYS A 92 -31.84 9.76 7.86
C CYS A 92 -30.92 8.55 7.99
N SER A 93 -31.48 7.34 7.83
CA SER A 93 -30.71 6.12 7.64
C SER A 93 -30.75 5.67 6.19
N SER A 94 -29.71 5.00 5.71
CA SER A 94 -29.73 4.38 4.40
C SER A 94 -28.93 3.07 4.34
N TRP A 95 -29.51 2.11 3.65
CA TRP A 95 -28.80 0.91 3.22
C TRP A 95 -28.08 1.19 1.91
N GLU A 96 -26.78 0.91 1.88
CA GLU A 96 -25.89 1.25 0.77
C GLU A 96 -24.98 0.08 0.42
N PHE A 97 -24.59 0.02 -0.85
CA PHE A 97 -23.47 -0.80 -1.32
C PHE A 97 -22.27 0.12 -1.56
N PRO A 98 -21.23 0.11 -0.70
CA PRO A 98 -20.08 1.01 -0.84
C PRO A 98 -19.42 0.93 -2.21
N GLU A 99 -19.31 -0.28 -2.76
CA GLU A 99 -18.66 -0.53 -4.06
C GLU A 99 -19.48 -0.01 -5.24
N LEU A 100 -20.81 -0.02 -5.11
CA LEU A 100 -21.71 0.54 -6.12
C LEU A 100 -21.74 2.07 -6.03
N ALA A 101 -21.75 2.61 -4.81
CA ALA A 101 -21.74 4.05 -4.55
C ALA A 101 -20.43 4.73 -4.98
N THR A 102 -19.30 4.05 -4.80
CA THR A 102 -17.96 4.52 -5.22
C THR A 102 -17.65 4.24 -6.69
N GLY A 103 -18.48 3.44 -7.37
CA GLY A 103 -18.25 3.01 -8.75
C GLY A 103 -17.16 1.94 -8.90
N LEU A 104 -16.67 1.36 -7.81
CA LEU A 104 -15.68 0.27 -7.84
C LEU A 104 -16.22 -0.98 -8.55
N LYS A 105 -17.52 -1.28 -8.36
CA LYS A 105 -18.23 -2.35 -9.08
C LYS A 105 -19.45 -1.78 -9.80
N PRO A 106 -19.73 -2.20 -11.04
CA PRO A 106 -20.91 -1.76 -11.78
C PRO A 106 -22.22 -2.41 -11.27
N MET A 107 -22.11 -3.50 -10.51
CA MET A 107 -23.23 -4.22 -9.90
C MET A 107 -22.75 -5.15 -8.78
N ILE A 108 -23.68 -5.54 -7.91
CA ILE A 108 -23.46 -6.48 -6.81
C ILE A 108 -24.28 -7.75 -7.05
N SER A 109 -23.65 -8.92 -6.93
CA SER A 109 -24.33 -10.21 -7.07
C SER A 109 -25.45 -10.37 -6.06
N ASP A 110 -26.60 -10.88 -6.46
CA ASP A 110 -27.75 -11.18 -5.59
C ASP A 110 -27.89 -12.69 -5.36
N SER A 111 -26.75 -13.37 -5.27
CA SER A 111 -26.61 -14.80 -5.01
C SER A 111 -27.08 -15.19 -3.60
N ASP A 112 -27.46 -16.47 -3.43
CA ASP A 112 -27.78 -17.06 -2.12
C ASP A 112 -26.61 -17.04 -1.12
N GLY A 113 -25.40 -16.70 -1.58
CA GLY A 113 -24.18 -16.61 -0.79
C GLY A 113 -23.48 -17.93 -0.52
N LYS A 114 -24.06 -19.06 -0.95
CA LYS A 114 -23.54 -20.42 -0.76
C LYS A 114 -23.13 -21.07 -2.07
N ASN A 115 -23.96 -20.91 -3.10
CA ASN A 115 -23.83 -21.53 -4.41
C ASN A 115 -23.69 -20.45 -5.48
N PHE A 116 -22.62 -19.65 -5.42
CA PHE A 116 -22.34 -18.67 -6.47
C PHE A 116 -22.26 -19.33 -7.86
N PRO A 117 -22.74 -18.65 -8.91
CA PRO A 117 -23.37 -17.31 -8.96
C PRO A 117 -24.92 -17.33 -8.84
N TRP A 118 -25.50 -18.45 -8.43
CA TRP A 118 -26.93 -18.71 -8.60
C TRP A 118 -27.78 -17.95 -7.57
N TYR A 119 -28.94 -17.45 -8.01
CA TYR A 119 -29.89 -16.78 -7.10
C TYR A 119 -30.36 -17.72 -5.98
N GLY A 120 -30.50 -19.01 -6.29
CA GLY A 120 -30.85 -20.06 -5.33
C GLY A 120 -30.37 -21.43 -5.79
N SER A 121 -30.71 -22.45 -5.02
CA SER A 121 -30.24 -23.83 -5.22
C SER A 121 -31.36 -24.86 -5.40
N LYS A 122 -32.63 -24.44 -5.31
CA LYS A 122 -33.79 -25.34 -5.38
C LYS A 122 -34.41 -25.29 -6.76
N THR A 123 -35.50 -24.55 -6.92
CA THR A 123 -36.19 -24.41 -8.20
C THR A 123 -35.45 -23.48 -9.16
N GLU A 124 -34.52 -22.68 -8.63
CA GLU A 124 -33.80 -21.66 -9.38
C GLU A 124 -32.76 -22.27 -10.34
N VAL A 125 -32.36 -23.52 -10.09
CA VAL A 125 -31.33 -24.22 -10.84
C VAL A 125 -31.72 -25.68 -11.07
N VAL A 126 -31.17 -26.26 -12.13
CA VAL A 126 -31.28 -27.67 -12.44
C VAL A 126 -29.94 -28.17 -12.98
N LEU A 127 -29.56 -29.38 -12.59
CA LEU A 127 -28.35 -30.04 -13.06
C LEU A 127 -28.71 -31.09 -14.11
N VAL A 128 -28.09 -31.00 -15.28
CA VAL A 128 -28.23 -31.95 -16.39
C VAL A 128 -26.93 -32.74 -16.48
N LYS A 129 -27.01 -34.05 -16.24
CA LYS A 129 -25.86 -34.96 -16.28
C LYS A 129 -25.97 -35.86 -17.50
N GLY A 130 -24.87 -35.98 -18.24
CA GLY A 130 -24.77 -36.95 -19.31
C GLY A 130 -24.58 -38.40 -18.80
N PRO A 131 -24.71 -39.39 -19.70
CA PRO A 131 -25.08 -39.24 -21.10
C PRO A 131 -26.59 -39.09 -21.28
N GLN A 132 -27.02 -38.25 -22.22
CA GLN A 132 -28.41 -38.18 -22.67
C GLN A 132 -28.49 -38.27 -24.19
N GLN A 133 -29.24 -39.24 -24.70
CA GLN A 133 -29.33 -39.52 -26.14
C GLN A 133 -30.39 -38.67 -26.86
N ASN A 134 -31.41 -38.20 -26.12
CA ASN A 134 -32.53 -37.43 -26.65
C ASN A 134 -32.53 -36.02 -26.07
N PHE A 135 -33.25 -35.11 -26.73
CA PHE A 135 -33.54 -33.80 -26.15
C PHE A 135 -34.36 -33.95 -24.87
N THR A 136 -33.99 -33.21 -23.84
CA THR A 136 -34.68 -33.21 -22.56
C THR A 136 -35.25 -31.85 -22.21
N MET A 137 -36.30 -31.86 -21.41
CA MET A 137 -37.01 -30.65 -20.98
C MET A 137 -36.72 -30.39 -19.51
N HIS A 138 -36.23 -29.20 -19.23
CA HIS A 138 -35.90 -28.78 -17.86
C HIS A 138 -36.66 -27.52 -17.49
N HIS A 139 -37.09 -27.45 -16.24
CA HIS A 139 -37.82 -26.30 -15.70
C HIS A 139 -36.99 -25.62 -14.62
N VAL A 140 -36.87 -24.30 -14.69
CA VAL A 140 -36.26 -23.49 -13.64
C VAL A 140 -37.14 -22.28 -13.36
N SER A 141 -37.30 -21.94 -12.09
CA SER A 141 -38.08 -20.81 -11.64
C SER A 141 -37.45 -20.15 -10.43
N MET A 142 -37.51 -18.82 -10.37
CA MET A 142 -37.12 -18.03 -9.22
C MET A 142 -38.23 -17.07 -8.82
N ASN A 143 -38.20 -16.69 -7.55
CA ASN A 143 -39.13 -15.77 -6.96
C ASN A 143 -38.36 -14.82 -6.03
N ASP A 144 -38.53 -13.51 -6.24
CA ASP A 144 -37.91 -12.47 -5.44
C ASP A 144 -38.95 -11.50 -4.88
N ASN A 145 -38.83 -11.14 -3.60
CA ASN A 145 -39.63 -10.11 -2.97
C ASN A 145 -38.89 -9.43 -1.82
N PHE A 146 -39.26 -8.18 -1.57
CA PHE A 146 -38.72 -7.41 -0.47
C PHE A 146 -39.69 -7.46 0.71
N TYR A 147 -39.19 -7.96 1.84
CA TYR A 147 -39.91 -8.02 3.11
C TYR A 147 -39.07 -7.46 4.27
N PRO A 148 -38.72 -6.17 4.25
CA PRO A 148 -37.87 -5.58 5.30
C PRO A 148 -38.67 -5.19 6.54
N HIS A 149 -37.94 -5.06 7.65
CA HIS A 149 -38.43 -4.51 8.91
C HIS A 149 -37.71 -3.19 9.16
N VAL A 150 -38.44 -2.08 9.23
CA VAL A 150 -37.89 -0.74 9.47
C VAL A 150 -38.29 -0.28 10.86
N THR A 151 -37.33 0.12 11.69
CA THR A 151 -37.62 0.60 13.05
C THR A 151 -38.41 1.90 13.01
N TRP A 152 -39.35 2.03 13.95
CA TRP A 152 -40.08 3.29 14.13
C TRP A 152 -39.17 4.40 14.68
N ASP A 153 -38.19 4.05 15.51
CA ASP A 153 -37.19 4.95 16.08
C ASP A 153 -35.91 5.02 15.21
N ILE A 154 -35.05 6.00 15.48
CA ILE A 154 -33.74 6.11 14.84
C ILE A 154 -32.88 4.87 15.18
N PRO A 155 -32.01 4.41 14.26
CA PRO A 155 -31.32 3.12 14.44
C PRO A 155 -30.32 3.05 15.61
N THR A 156 -29.94 4.19 16.19
CA THR A 156 -28.97 4.30 17.29
C THR A 156 -29.62 4.58 18.64
N SER A 157 -30.94 4.76 18.71
CA SER A 157 -31.66 5.05 19.96
C SER A 157 -32.39 3.81 20.47
N SER A 158 -32.52 3.74 21.80
CA SER A 158 -33.29 2.74 22.54
C SER A 158 -34.64 3.25 23.04
N ASP A 159 -35.04 4.47 22.68
CA ASP A 159 -36.20 5.15 23.26
C ASP A 159 -37.54 4.54 22.79
N LYS A 160 -37.52 3.72 21.73
CA LYS A 160 -38.68 3.02 21.12
C LYS A 160 -39.83 3.95 20.71
N THR A 161 -39.58 5.25 20.64
CA THR A 161 -40.58 6.25 20.25
C THR A 161 -40.64 6.35 18.73
N PRO A 162 -41.84 6.43 18.11
CA PRO A 162 -41.96 6.52 16.67
C PRO A 162 -41.48 7.89 16.16
N LYS A 163 -40.46 7.89 15.32
CA LYS A 163 -39.82 9.08 14.71
C LYS A 163 -39.71 8.98 13.19
N LEU A 164 -39.97 7.82 12.61
CA LEU A 164 -39.93 7.57 11.17
C LEU A 164 -40.99 8.43 10.44
N THR A 165 -40.57 9.14 9.40
CA THR A 165 -41.46 10.02 8.61
C THR A 165 -41.56 9.62 7.13
N ASN A 166 -40.57 8.92 6.58
CA ASN A 166 -40.60 8.49 5.18
C ASN A 166 -39.72 7.27 4.94
N ILE A 167 -40.15 6.37 4.06
CA ILE A 167 -39.34 5.30 3.50
C ILE A 167 -39.32 5.47 1.98
N LYS A 168 -38.13 5.54 1.40
CA LYS A 168 -37.92 5.58 -0.04
C LYS A 168 -37.00 4.47 -0.48
N ARG A 169 -37.47 3.64 -1.40
CA ARG A 169 -36.71 2.52 -1.94
C ARG A 169 -36.77 2.50 -3.46
N ASP A 170 -35.61 2.33 -4.09
CA ASP A 170 -35.45 2.30 -5.52
C ASP A 170 -34.26 1.41 -5.88
N GLN A 171 -34.52 0.25 -6.46
CA GLN A 171 -33.49 -0.72 -6.82
C GLN A 171 -33.67 -1.21 -8.26
N LYS A 172 -32.57 -1.35 -8.98
CA LYS A 172 -32.54 -1.82 -10.38
C LYS A 172 -31.73 -3.10 -10.48
N PHE A 173 -32.27 -4.07 -11.20
CA PHE A 173 -31.68 -5.39 -11.31
C PHE A 173 -31.49 -5.80 -12.76
N TYR A 174 -30.43 -6.58 -12.98
CA TYR A 174 -30.34 -7.49 -14.12
C TYR A 174 -30.56 -8.92 -13.65
N THR A 175 -31.28 -9.67 -14.46
CA THR A 175 -31.51 -11.10 -14.25
C THR A 175 -31.15 -11.84 -15.53
N TRP A 176 -30.38 -12.93 -15.42
CA TRP A 176 -29.98 -13.77 -16.53
C TRP A 176 -30.52 -15.19 -16.35
N LEU A 177 -31.06 -15.75 -17.43
CA LEU A 177 -31.22 -17.19 -17.59
C LEU A 177 -29.96 -17.74 -18.25
N VAL A 178 -29.30 -18.70 -17.61
CA VAL A 178 -27.94 -19.11 -17.96
C VAL A 178 -27.81 -20.63 -17.96
N ALA A 179 -27.04 -21.16 -18.90
CA ALA A 179 -26.51 -22.53 -18.85
C ALA A 179 -24.99 -22.47 -18.65
N MET A 180 -24.47 -23.25 -17.71
CA MET A 180 -23.05 -23.31 -17.35
C MET A 180 -22.54 -24.72 -17.57
N ASP A 181 -21.45 -24.86 -18.32
CA ASP A 181 -20.63 -26.06 -18.31
C ASP A 181 -19.87 -26.12 -16.98
N VAL A 182 -20.18 -27.12 -16.16
CA VAL A 182 -19.65 -27.23 -14.80
C VAL A 182 -18.16 -27.56 -14.80
N LEU A 183 -17.67 -28.30 -15.78
CA LEU A 183 -16.26 -28.71 -15.84
C LEU A 183 -15.38 -27.60 -16.40
N ASN A 184 -15.83 -26.93 -17.46
CA ASN A 184 -15.06 -25.88 -18.12
C ASN A 184 -15.34 -24.47 -17.56
N GLY A 185 -16.30 -24.32 -16.66
CA GLY A 185 -16.69 -23.04 -16.07
C GLY A 185 -17.28 -22.03 -17.07
N THR A 186 -17.69 -22.49 -18.25
CA THR A 186 -18.12 -21.60 -19.34
C THR A 186 -19.62 -21.31 -19.23
N PHE A 187 -19.97 -20.02 -19.21
CA PHE A 187 -21.36 -19.55 -19.13
C PHE A 187 -21.93 -19.20 -20.50
N VAL A 188 -23.17 -19.63 -20.75
CA VAL A 188 -23.98 -19.31 -21.92
C VAL A 188 -25.22 -18.55 -21.45
N VAL A 189 -25.31 -17.27 -21.82
CA VAL A 189 -26.49 -16.46 -21.51
C VAL A 189 -27.60 -16.78 -22.50
N LEU A 190 -28.69 -17.37 -22.02
CA LEU A 190 -29.86 -17.70 -22.83
C LEU A 190 -30.78 -16.49 -23.00
N LYS A 191 -31.05 -15.75 -21.92
CA LYS A 191 -31.83 -14.50 -21.97
C LYS A 191 -31.48 -13.54 -20.83
N THR A 192 -31.53 -12.24 -21.10
CA THR A 192 -31.34 -11.18 -20.09
C THR A 192 -32.60 -10.34 -19.89
N PHE A 193 -32.91 -10.02 -18.64
CA PHE A 193 -34.02 -9.16 -18.22
C PHE A 193 -33.52 -8.00 -17.36
N LYS A 194 -34.26 -6.89 -17.42
CA LYS A 194 -34.13 -5.74 -16.51
C LYS A 194 -35.42 -5.55 -15.76
N TRP A 195 -35.33 -5.29 -14.47
CA TRP A 195 -36.49 -4.90 -13.68
C TRP A 195 -36.08 -3.90 -12.60
N ARG A 196 -37.07 -3.18 -12.07
CA ARG A 196 -36.86 -2.12 -11.08
C ARG A 196 -37.99 -2.16 -10.07
N MET A 197 -37.63 -2.18 -8.79
CA MET A 197 -38.56 -1.97 -7.70
C MET A 197 -38.43 -0.52 -7.23
N LYS A 198 -39.56 0.18 -7.13
CA LYS A 198 -39.63 1.55 -6.61
C LYS A 198 -40.80 1.65 -5.65
N LEU A 199 -40.54 2.19 -4.47
CA LEU A 199 -41.48 2.28 -3.36
C LEU A 199 -41.27 3.59 -2.60
N GLU A 200 -42.36 4.23 -2.21
CA GLU A 200 -42.35 5.38 -1.31
C GLU A 200 -43.53 5.26 -0.34
N ILE A 201 -43.22 5.23 0.95
CA ILE A 201 -44.19 5.15 2.05
C ILE A 201 -44.00 6.39 2.92
N GLN A 202 -45.02 7.22 3.01
CA GLN A 202 -45.05 8.34 3.92
C GLN A 202 -45.54 7.87 5.29
N VAL A 203 -44.90 8.32 6.36
CA VAL A 203 -45.23 7.93 7.74
C VAL A 203 -45.51 9.19 8.55
N ASP A 204 -46.63 9.19 9.27
CA ASP A 204 -46.97 10.20 10.25
C ASP A 204 -46.87 9.61 11.67
N PRO A 205 -45.77 9.86 12.41
CA PRO A 205 -45.56 9.27 13.72
C PRO A 205 -46.55 9.77 14.79
N SER A 206 -47.28 10.87 14.54
CA SER A 206 -48.27 11.42 15.49
C SER A 206 -49.59 10.62 15.52
N LYS A 207 -49.86 9.82 14.49
CA LYS A 207 -51.07 9.01 14.40
C LYS A 207 -50.98 7.74 15.23
N GLU A 208 -52.16 7.20 15.56
CA GLU A 208 -52.28 5.90 16.21
C GLU A 208 -51.69 4.78 15.36
N GLN A 209 -51.14 3.78 16.03
CA GLN A 209 -50.57 2.59 15.39
C GLN A 209 -51.63 1.89 14.53
N GLY A 210 -51.31 1.61 13.27
CA GLY A 210 -52.28 1.07 12.29
C GLY A 210 -52.76 2.10 11.28
N SER A 211 -52.50 3.40 11.52
CA SER A 211 -52.87 4.49 10.62
C SER A 211 -51.71 5.45 10.31
N ARG A 212 -50.45 5.08 10.63
CA ARG A 212 -49.29 5.96 10.46
C ARG A 212 -48.78 5.97 9.03
N ALA A 213 -48.78 4.83 8.35
CA ALA A 213 -48.09 4.65 7.08
C ALA A 213 -49.05 4.65 5.89
N LYS A 214 -48.69 5.39 4.83
CA LYS A 214 -49.44 5.47 3.57
C LYS A 214 -48.51 5.20 2.39
N LEU A 215 -48.90 4.24 1.53
CA LEU A 215 -48.23 4.01 0.26
C LEU A 215 -48.48 5.19 -0.69
N VAL A 216 -47.42 5.87 -1.13
CA VAL A 216 -47.49 7.04 -2.03
C VAL A 216 -47.06 6.67 -3.44
N SER A 217 -46.14 5.71 -3.59
CA SER A 217 -45.73 5.21 -4.91
C SER A 217 -46.88 4.51 -5.64
N SER A 218 -46.79 4.45 -6.97
CA SER A 218 -47.77 3.75 -7.80
C SER A 218 -48.04 2.33 -7.30
N PRO A 219 -49.31 1.95 -7.08
CA PRO A 219 -49.66 0.61 -6.62
C PRO A 219 -49.48 -0.46 -7.70
N VAL A 220 -49.32 -0.07 -8.96
CA VAL A 220 -49.13 -0.98 -10.10
C VAL A 220 -47.62 -1.07 -10.42
N PRO A 221 -46.98 -2.23 -10.22
CA PRO A 221 -45.55 -2.38 -10.50
C PRO A 221 -45.24 -2.30 -11.99
N LYS A 222 -44.11 -1.66 -12.34
CA LYS A 222 -43.63 -1.66 -13.72
C LYS A 222 -43.12 -3.06 -14.08
N GLN A 223 -43.75 -3.67 -15.08
CA GLN A 223 -43.39 -5.01 -15.54
C GLN A 223 -41.93 -5.08 -16.05
N PRO A 224 -41.27 -6.25 -15.89
CA PRO A 224 -39.88 -6.47 -16.30
C PRO A 224 -39.73 -6.40 -17.81
N TYR A 225 -38.53 -6.03 -18.27
CA TYR A 225 -38.21 -5.86 -19.68
C TYR A 225 -37.14 -6.85 -20.14
N ALA A 226 -37.47 -7.67 -21.13
CA ALA A 226 -36.52 -8.58 -21.77
C ALA A 226 -35.66 -7.83 -22.79
N LEU A 227 -34.33 -7.98 -22.72
CA LEU A 227 -33.43 -7.31 -23.66
C LEU A 227 -33.48 -7.97 -25.05
N LYS A 228 -33.38 -7.15 -26.10
CA LYS A 228 -33.22 -7.62 -27.49
C LYS A 228 -31.94 -8.45 -27.64
N ASN A 229 -30.82 -7.90 -27.15
CA ASN A 229 -29.52 -8.56 -27.12
C ASN A 229 -29.15 -8.92 -25.68
N ASN A 230 -28.59 -10.12 -25.48
CA ASN A 230 -28.15 -10.57 -24.17
C ASN A 230 -26.96 -9.75 -23.67
N TYR A 231 -27.00 -9.38 -22.39
CA TYR A 231 -25.91 -8.65 -21.74
C TYR A 231 -24.95 -9.66 -21.14
N LYS A 232 -23.65 -9.54 -21.44
CA LYS A 232 -22.63 -10.40 -20.85
C LYS A 232 -22.61 -10.23 -19.33
N ILE A 233 -22.53 -11.33 -18.60
CA ILE A 233 -22.46 -11.30 -17.13
C ILE A 233 -21.07 -10.81 -16.74
N PRO A 234 -20.95 -9.70 -16.00
CA PRO A 234 -19.66 -9.24 -15.51
C PRO A 234 -19.20 -10.09 -14.33
N ASP A 235 -17.88 -10.16 -14.11
CA ASP A 235 -17.29 -10.99 -13.05
C ASP A 235 -17.83 -10.65 -11.65
N CYS A 236 -18.16 -9.39 -11.38
CA CYS A 236 -18.72 -8.97 -10.09
C CYS A 236 -20.12 -9.53 -9.80
N ALA A 237 -20.84 -10.04 -10.80
CA ALA A 237 -22.10 -10.76 -10.60
C ALA A 237 -21.87 -12.28 -10.41
N LEU A 238 -20.71 -12.79 -10.83
CA LEU A 238 -20.38 -14.22 -10.80
C LEU A 238 -19.71 -14.68 -9.50
N TYR A 239 -19.03 -13.77 -8.81
CA TYR A 239 -18.22 -14.07 -7.63
C TYR A 239 -18.67 -13.28 -6.40
N PRO A 240 -18.29 -13.72 -5.18
CA PRO A 240 -18.52 -12.95 -3.96
C PRO A 240 -18.01 -11.49 -4.03
N SER A 241 -18.58 -10.57 -3.25
CA SER A 241 -19.64 -10.71 -2.23
C SER A 241 -21.05 -10.62 -2.82
N ASN A 242 -22.05 -11.17 -2.10
CA ASN A 242 -23.46 -11.00 -2.46
C ASN A 242 -24.08 -9.77 -1.77
N ALA A 243 -25.26 -9.34 -2.23
CA ALA A 243 -25.98 -8.18 -1.72
C ALA A 243 -26.12 -8.18 -0.18
N ASN A 244 -26.56 -9.30 0.40
CA ASN A 244 -26.75 -9.39 1.86
C ASN A 244 -25.46 -9.22 2.68
N SER A 245 -24.29 -9.54 2.10
CA SER A 245 -23.01 -9.40 2.78
C SER A 245 -22.27 -8.09 2.44
N ALA A 246 -22.58 -7.48 1.31
CA ALA A 246 -22.00 -6.22 0.85
C ALA A 246 -22.70 -4.97 1.40
N GLN A 247 -23.97 -5.09 1.82
CA GLN A 247 -24.76 -3.96 2.30
C GLN A 247 -24.27 -3.44 3.66
N ILE A 248 -24.35 -2.12 3.83
CA ILE A 248 -24.10 -1.42 5.08
C ILE A 248 -25.31 -0.56 5.44
N LEU A 249 -25.56 -0.36 6.74
CA LEU A 249 -26.55 0.60 7.23
C LEU A 249 -25.81 1.80 7.83
N ILE A 250 -26.02 2.99 7.26
CA ILE A 250 -25.47 4.24 7.78
C ILE A 250 -26.60 5.08 8.38
N TRP A 251 -26.38 5.60 9.58
CA TRP A 251 -27.16 6.67 10.19
C TRP A 251 -26.46 8.02 9.92
N ARG A 252 -27.20 9.00 9.38
CA ARG A 252 -26.72 10.37 9.17
C ARG A 252 -27.59 11.32 9.98
N PRO A 253 -27.15 11.74 11.18
CA PRO A 253 -27.88 12.72 11.97
C PRO A 253 -27.84 14.09 11.29
N SER A 254 -28.80 14.95 11.60
CA SER A 254 -28.79 16.35 11.11
C SER A 254 -27.65 17.18 11.72
N LEU A 255 -27.17 16.80 12.92
CA LEU A 255 -26.03 17.38 13.60
C LEU A 255 -25.06 16.26 14.02
N GLY A 256 -23.78 16.41 13.69
CA GLY A 256 -22.74 15.41 13.97
C GLY A 256 -22.30 14.60 12.75
N THR A 257 -21.46 13.59 13.00
CA THR A 257 -20.87 12.76 11.94
C THR A 257 -21.74 11.52 11.63
N PRO A 258 -21.73 11.02 10.38
CA PRO A 258 -22.36 9.76 10.04
C PRO A 258 -21.83 8.58 10.86
N VAL A 259 -22.71 7.68 11.26
CA VAL A 259 -22.40 6.48 12.05
C VAL A 259 -22.76 5.22 11.26
N VAL A 260 -21.85 4.26 11.18
CA VAL A 260 -22.13 2.94 10.63
C VAL A 260 -22.87 2.13 11.70
N VAL A 261 -24.14 1.81 11.45
CA VAL A 261 -25.00 1.05 12.36
C VAL A 261 -24.88 -0.45 12.10
N VAL A 262 -24.77 -0.84 10.83
CA VAL A 262 -24.52 -2.23 10.42
C VAL A 262 -23.37 -2.24 9.42
N SER A 263 -22.31 -2.94 9.79
CA SER A 263 -21.12 -3.14 8.96
C SER A 263 -21.34 -4.24 7.91
N PRO A 264 -20.60 -4.22 6.78
CA PRO A 264 -20.71 -5.26 5.77
C PRO A 264 -20.12 -6.57 6.32
N LYS A 265 -20.77 -7.70 6.04
CA LYS A 265 -20.37 -9.02 6.56
C LYS A 265 -19.14 -9.59 5.86
N CYS A 266 -18.93 -9.25 4.59
CA CYS A 266 -17.89 -9.87 3.77
C CYS A 266 -17.00 -8.84 3.12
N TYR A 267 -15.87 -8.53 3.75
CA TYR A 267 -14.64 -8.25 2.99
C TYR A 267 -13.44 -8.90 3.70
N ASN A 268 -12.77 -9.80 2.98
CA ASN A 268 -11.42 -10.36 3.22
C ASN A 268 -11.20 -11.48 4.26
N LYS A 269 -12.19 -11.89 5.07
CA LYS A 269 -11.98 -12.99 6.05
C LYS A 269 -11.64 -14.34 5.38
N ASP A 270 -12.42 -14.76 4.39
CA ASP A 270 -12.19 -16.05 3.72
C ASP A 270 -10.96 -16.05 2.80
N GLU A 271 -10.59 -14.90 2.21
CA GLU A 271 -9.37 -14.78 1.39
C GLU A 271 -8.10 -14.86 2.24
N ILE A 272 -8.11 -14.22 3.43
CA ILE A 272 -7.03 -14.37 4.41
C ILE A 272 -6.90 -15.84 4.83
N ILE A 273 -8.02 -16.51 5.14
CA ILE A 273 -8.02 -17.92 5.52
C ILE A 273 -7.51 -18.80 4.37
N GLN A 274 -7.96 -18.57 3.13
CA GLN A 274 -7.49 -19.34 1.97
C GLN A 274 -5.99 -19.15 1.71
N ASN A 275 -5.48 -17.91 1.83
CA ASN A 275 -4.06 -17.65 1.65
C ASN A 275 -3.21 -18.27 2.77
N LEU A 276 -3.72 -18.29 4.00
CA LEU A 276 -3.10 -19.01 5.12
C LEU A 276 -3.08 -20.54 4.88
N ILE A 277 -4.19 -21.13 4.41
CA ILE A 277 -4.25 -22.57 4.08
C ILE A 277 -3.24 -22.93 2.98
N LYS A 278 -3.07 -22.04 1.99
CA LYS A 278 -2.17 -22.23 0.85
C LYS A 278 -0.71 -21.84 1.13
N ASN A 279 -0.39 -21.31 2.31
CA ASN A 279 0.90 -20.68 2.62
C ASN A 279 1.31 -19.59 1.59
N ASP A 280 0.33 -18.88 1.01
CA ASP A 280 0.59 -17.80 0.04
C ASP A 280 0.88 -16.49 0.77
N ALA A 281 2.11 -16.36 1.27
CA ALA A 281 2.55 -15.17 1.96
C ALA A 281 2.63 -13.91 1.08
N ILE A 282 2.79 -14.05 -0.24
CA ILE A 282 2.87 -12.89 -1.13
C ILE A 282 1.50 -12.23 -1.23
N SER A 283 0.46 -13.03 -1.48
CA SER A 283 -0.92 -12.54 -1.51
C SER A 283 -1.35 -12.04 -0.13
N LEU A 284 -0.99 -12.77 0.94
CA LEU A 284 -1.31 -12.34 2.29
C LEU A 284 -0.61 -11.03 2.69
N ALA A 285 0.67 -10.85 2.36
CA ALA A 285 1.38 -9.59 2.59
C ALA A 285 0.76 -8.42 1.81
N LYS A 286 0.26 -8.65 0.59
CA LYS A 286 -0.46 -7.61 -0.18
C LYS A 286 -1.79 -7.22 0.46
N LEU A 287 -2.51 -8.19 1.03
CA LEU A 287 -3.75 -7.95 1.78
C LEU A 287 -3.45 -7.21 3.09
N LEU A 288 -2.41 -7.63 3.81
CA LEU A 288 -1.92 -7.06 5.06
C LEU A 288 -0.99 -5.84 4.87
N ASN A 289 -1.11 -5.10 3.77
CA ASN A 289 -0.32 -3.88 3.55
C ASN A 289 -1.14 -2.65 3.93
N LEU A 290 -0.73 -1.90 4.97
CA LEU A 290 -1.47 -0.74 5.46
C LEU A 290 -1.68 0.37 4.42
N LYS A 291 -0.79 0.53 3.44
CA LYS A 291 -0.88 1.57 2.40
C LYS A 291 -1.82 1.23 1.24
N ASN A 292 -2.29 -0.01 1.16
CA ASN A 292 -3.10 -0.42 0.04
C ASN A 292 -4.56 -0.05 0.26
N ASP A 293 -4.97 1.07 -0.35
CA ASP A 293 -6.33 1.60 -0.25
C ASP A 293 -7.42 0.66 -0.77
N LYS A 294 -7.07 -0.27 -1.68
CA LYS A 294 -7.99 -1.32 -2.16
C LYS A 294 -8.49 -2.24 -1.04
N TYR A 295 -7.76 -2.34 0.06
CA TYR A 295 -8.08 -3.24 1.17
C TYR A 295 -8.38 -2.47 2.47
N ARG A 296 -8.80 -1.19 2.37
CA ARG A 296 -9.16 -0.33 3.52
C ARG A 296 -10.27 -0.89 4.43
N GLN A 297 -11.03 -1.89 3.99
CA GLN A 297 -12.24 -2.38 4.67
C GLN A 297 -12.09 -3.81 5.22
N ILE A 298 -10.93 -4.16 5.78
CA ILE A 298 -10.82 -5.39 6.57
C ILE A 298 -11.48 -5.15 7.94
N TYR A 299 -12.81 -5.20 7.98
CA TYR A 299 -13.56 -5.11 9.23
C TYR A 299 -13.56 -6.46 9.94
N PHE A 300 -12.83 -6.53 11.05
CA PHE A 300 -13.03 -7.57 12.05
C PHE A 300 -13.79 -6.95 13.23
N GLU A 301 -14.98 -7.49 13.51
CA GLU A 301 -15.76 -7.20 14.73
C GLU A 301 -14.97 -7.67 15.97
N ASP A 302 -15.28 -7.15 17.18
CA ASP A 302 -14.60 -7.57 18.41
C ASP A 302 -14.72 -9.09 18.70
N ASN A 303 -15.79 -9.74 18.24
CA ASN A 303 -15.97 -11.21 18.33
C ASN A 303 -15.19 -12.01 17.27
N SER A 304 -14.36 -11.34 16.46
CA SER A 304 -13.54 -11.98 15.43
C SER A 304 -12.52 -12.97 15.97
N LYS A 305 -12.03 -12.80 17.21
CA LYS A 305 -11.10 -13.74 17.83
C LYS A 305 -11.76 -15.11 18.03
N GLU A 306 -13.00 -15.15 18.49
CA GLU A 306 -13.76 -16.40 18.66
C GLU A 306 -14.14 -17.03 17.33
N TYR A 307 -14.61 -16.21 16.36
CA TYR A 307 -14.91 -16.68 15.00
C TYR A 307 -13.69 -17.29 14.30
N LEU A 308 -12.54 -16.61 14.37
CA LEU A 308 -11.29 -17.12 13.83
C LEU A 308 -10.84 -18.37 14.58
N ARG A 309 -10.89 -18.37 15.91
CA ARG A 309 -10.52 -19.51 16.75
C ARG A 309 -11.35 -20.75 16.39
N ASP A 310 -12.67 -20.62 16.24
CA ASP A 310 -13.61 -21.71 15.92
C ASP A 310 -13.38 -22.28 14.50
N LYS A 311 -13.19 -21.41 13.49
CA LYS A 311 -12.81 -21.86 12.13
C LYS A 311 -11.41 -22.49 12.07
N PHE A 312 -10.45 -21.98 12.87
CA PHE A 312 -9.08 -22.46 12.86
C PHE A 312 -8.87 -23.75 13.66
N THR A 313 -9.66 -24.02 14.70
CA THR A 313 -9.62 -25.30 15.43
C THR A 313 -9.99 -26.50 14.54
N ASN A 314 -10.81 -26.26 13.51
CA ASN A 314 -11.26 -27.30 12.56
C ASN A 314 -10.44 -27.34 11.25
N SER A 315 -9.40 -26.51 11.11
CA SER A 315 -8.60 -26.41 9.89
C SER A 315 -7.27 -27.19 9.98
N PRO A 316 -6.87 -27.95 8.95
CA PRO A 316 -5.54 -28.56 8.91
C PRO A 316 -4.44 -27.49 8.87
N ASN A 317 -3.24 -27.80 9.38
CA ASN A 317 -2.00 -26.98 9.34
C ASN A 317 -1.80 -25.87 10.41
N LYS A 318 -2.17 -26.10 11.68
CA LYS A 318 -1.85 -25.17 12.81
C LYS A 318 -2.28 -23.70 12.57
N ILE A 319 -3.29 -23.45 11.75
CA ILE A 319 -3.70 -22.09 11.37
C ILE A 319 -4.19 -21.29 12.60
N TYR A 320 -4.61 -21.97 13.66
CA TYR A 320 -4.96 -21.35 14.94
C TYR A 320 -3.83 -20.49 15.52
N SER A 321 -2.56 -20.80 15.23
CA SER A 321 -1.40 -19.99 15.65
C SER A 321 -1.40 -18.58 15.04
N TRP A 322 -2.05 -18.38 13.89
CA TRP A 322 -2.19 -17.07 13.23
C TRP A 322 -3.31 -16.20 13.79
N THR A 323 -4.15 -16.72 14.69
CA THR A 323 -5.33 -16.01 15.21
C THR A 323 -4.96 -14.67 15.82
N GLU A 324 -3.93 -14.64 16.66
CA GLU A 324 -3.47 -13.40 17.31
C GLU A 324 -2.86 -12.42 16.31
N VAL A 325 -2.10 -12.92 15.33
CA VAL A 325 -1.48 -12.09 14.30
C VAL A 325 -2.56 -11.35 13.51
N ILE A 326 -3.53 -12.10 12.97
CA ILE A 326 -4.57 -11.55 12.09
C ILE A 326 -5.56 -10.66 12.87
N SER A 327 -6.01 -11.08 14.05
CA SER A 327 -6.96 -10.29 14.85
C SER A 327 -6.36 -8.96 15.31
N ASN A 328 -5.13 -8.97 15.86
CA ASN A 328 -4.51 -7.72 16.30
C ASN A 328 -4.15 -6.81 15.11
N TYR A 329 -3.75 -7.37 13.96
CA TYR A 329 -3.52 -6.60 12.73
C TYR A 329 -4.80 -5.89 12.27
N ALA A 330 -5.92 -6.61 12.29
CA ALA A 330 -7.20 -6.08 11.90
C ALA A 330 -7.71 -4.97 12.83
N LEU A 331 -7.62 -5.19 14.14
CA LEU A 331 -7.97 -4.18 15.12
C LEU A 331 -7.08 -2.94 14.95
N ALA A 332 -5.78 -3.13 14.70
CA ALA A 332 -4.87 -2.02 14.40
C ALA A 332 -5.30 -1.19 13.18
N ARG A 333 -5.84 -1.84 12.14
CA ARG A 333 -6.42 -1.16 10.98
C ARG A 333 -7.70 -0.40 11.31
N ASN A 334 -8.60 -1.00 12.09
CA ASN A 334 -9.82 -0.33 12.52
C ASN A 334 -9.48 0.95 13.30
N SER A 335 -8.56 0.88 14.26
CA SER A 335 -8.09 2.05 15.01
C SER A 335 -7.46 3.09 14.09
N LEU A 336 -6.65 2.67 13.11
CA LEU A 336 -6.08 3.58 12.10
C LEU A 336 -7.16 4.28 11.27
N SER A 337 -8.21 3.56 10.86
CA SER A 337 -9.34 4.12 10.10
C SER A 337 -10.15 5.14 10.92
N ASN A 338 -10.21 4.93 12.23
CA ASN A 338 -10.80 5.85 13.20
C ASN A 338 -9.85 6.98 13.62
N GLN A 339 -8.68 7.11 12.99
CA GLN A 339 -7.65 8.09 13.31
C GLN A 339 -7.06 7.97 14.73
N ASP A 340 -7.17 6.79 15.35
CA ASP A 340 -6.55 6.45 16.62
C ASP A 340 -5.20 5.75 16.36
N TYR A 341 -4.15 6.56 16.17
CA TYR A 341 -2.82 6.09 15.76
C TYR A 341 -2.07 5.38 16.89
N ILE A 342 -2.24 5.82 18.14
CA ILE A 342 -1.54 5.24 19.30
C ILE A 342 -2.03 3.81 19.54
N ASN A 343 -3.35 3.62 19.63
CA ASN A 343 -3.95 2.30 19.76
C ASN A 343 -3.63 1.41 18.56
N SER A 344 -3.68 1.98 17.34
CA SER A 344 -3.25 1.26 16.12
C SER A 344 -1.80 0.75 16.25
N PHE A 345 -0.87 1.59 16.72
CA PHE A 345 0.51 1.21 16.94
C PHE A 345 0.65 0.09 17.99
N GLU A 346 -0.06 0.18 19.11
CA GLU A 346 -0.01 -0.85 20.17
C GLU A 346 -0.52 -2.20 19.67
N LEU A 347 -1.65 -2.21 18.97
CA LEU A 347 -2.23 -3.41 18.38
C LEU A 347 -1.34 -3.99 17.28
N MET A 348 -0.71 -3.13 16.47
CA MET A 348 0.27 -3.56 15.47
C MET A 348 1.50 -4.17 16.11
N SER A 349 2.00 -3.59 17.21
CA SER A 349 3.12 -4.12 17.98
C SER A 349 2.81 -5.49 18.57
N LYS A 350 1.61 -5.67 19.12
CA LYS A 350 1.12 -6.98 19.60
C LYS A 350 1.05 -8.02 18.48
N SER A 351 0.49 -7.65 17.33
CA SER A 351 0.43 -8.51 16.14
C SER A 351 1.82 -8.92 15.64
N PHE A 352 2.76 -7.97 15.58
CA PHE A 352 4.13 -8.24 15.16
C PHE A 352 4.87 -9.16 16.15
N LYS A 353 4.65 -8.98 17.45
CA LYS A 353 5.19 -9.88 18.49
C LYS A 353 4.66 -11.31 18.32
N SER A 354 3.37 -11.51 18.13
CA SER A 354 2.80 -12.85 17.88
C SER A 354 3.36 -13.47 16.59
N LEU A 355 3.63 -12.67 15.55
CA LEU A 355 4.26 -13.17 14.33
C LEU A 355 5.71 -13.62 14.56
N ILE A 356 6.48 -12.90 15.38
CA ILE A 356 7.86 -13.27 15.70
C ILE A 356 7.89 -14.64 16.39
N GLU A 357 7.01 -14.91 17.35
CA GLU A 357 6.93 -16.21 18.02
C GLU A 357 6.51 -17.32 17.06
N LEU A 358 5.53 -17.06 16.18
CA LEU A 358 5.12 -18.02 15.15
C LEU A 358 6.28 -18.38 14.21
N ILE A 359 7.02 -17.38 13.75
CA ILE A 359 8.19 -17.59 12.88
C ILE A 359 9.30 -18.31 13.63
N LYS A 360 9.47 -18.08 14.93
CA LYS A 360 10.47 -18.80 15.74
C LYS A 360 10.13 -20.29 15.85
N ASP A 361 8.87 -20.63 16.06
CA ASP A 361 8.39 -22.01 16.27
C ASP A 361 8.29 -22.83 14.97
N ALA A 362 8.12 -22.16 13.82
CA ALA A 362 8.21 -22.76 12.50
C ALA A 362 9.54 -23.52 12.34
N ARG A 363 9.57 -24.74 11.81
CA ARG A 363 10.84 -25.47 11.56
C ARG A 363 10.99 -25.74 10.07
N ASP A 364 12.18 -25.52 9.55
CA ASP A 364 12.54 -25.80 8.15
C ASP A 364 11.58 -25.15 7.13
N GLU A 365 11.04 -23.97 7.48
CA GLU A 365 10.16 -23.19 6.62
C GLU A 365 10.41 -21.68 6.80
N ASN A 366 10.29 -20.92 5.71
CA ASN A 366 10.45 -19.46 5.68
C ASN A 366 9.38 -18.74 4.86
N TRP A 367 8.28 -19.44 4.51
CA TRP A 367 7.23 -18.87 3.68
C TRP A 367 6.62 -17.62 4.32
N GLN A 368 6.69 -17.44 5.63
CA GLN A 368 6.17 -16.29 6.37
C GLN A 368 6.96 -14.99 6.16
N LEU A 369 8.17 -15.05 5.60
CA LEU A 369 9.07 -13.88 5.47
C LEU A 369 8.44 -12.68 4.72
N PRO A 370 7.69 -12.83 3.61
CA PRO A 370 7.04 -11.70 2.96
C PRO A 370 6.05 -10.96 3.87
N ILE A 371 5.35 -11.67 4.75
CA ILE A 371 4.41 -11.07 5.73
C ILE A 371 5.20 -10.31 6.80
N LEU A 372 6.28 -10.90 7.31
CA LEU A 372 7.21 -10.23 8.23
C LEU A 372 7.77 -8.94 7.62
N PHE A 373 8.13 -8.97 6.34
CA PHE A 373 8.68 -7.82 5.65
C PHE A 373 7.68 -6.68 5.53
N GLN A 374 6.42 -7.01 5.22
CA GLN A 374 5.36 -6.02 5.14
C GLN A 374 5.04 -5.43 6.52
N MET A 375 4.82 -6.28 7.53
CA MET A 375 4.45 -5.83 8.87
C MET A 375 5.56 -5.02 9.55
N SER A 376 6.84 -5.33 9.31
CA SER A 376 7.96 -4.51 9.81
C SER A 376 8.01 -3.11 9.18
N VAL A 377 7.61 -2.98 7.91
CA VAL A 377 7.47 -1.67 7.25
C VAL A 377 6.29 -0.91 7.84
N ASP A 378 5.15 -1.58 8.01
CA ASP A 378 3.92 -1.00 8.55
C ASP A 378 4.12 -0.49 9.98
N LEU A 379 4.73 -1.29 10.85
CA LEU A 379 5.05 -0.90 12.23
C LEU A 379 5.97 0.33 12.28
N ARG A 380 7.04 0.37 11.47
CA ARG A 380 7.94 1.52 11.40
C ARG A 380 7.24 2.80 10.94
N LEU A 381 6.36 2.69 9.95
CA LEU A 381 5.65 3.86 9.43
C LEU A 381 4.62 4.37 10.43
N LEU A 382 3.88 3.49 11.11
CA LEU A 382 2.98 3.87 12.20
C LEU A 382 3.75 4.55 13.34
N ALA A 383 4.91 4.02 13.72
CA ALA A 383 5.77 4.63 14.73
C ALA A 383 6.13 6.08 14.37
N TYR A 384 6.56 6.33 13.12
CA TYR A 384 6.86 7.68 12.66
C TYR A 384 5.64 8.60 12.66
N THR A 385 4.46 8.07 12.33
CA THR A 385 3.22 8.84 12.39
C THR A 385 2.86 9.21 13.83
N CYS A 386 2.99 8.27 14.78
CA CYS A 386 2.78 8.52 16.20
C CYS A 386 3.78 9.57 16.74
N ASP A 387 5.07 9.41 16.45
CA ASP A 387 6.11 10.36 16.88
C ASP A 387 5.89 11.77 16.28
N SER A 388 5.44 11.85 15.02
CA SER A 388 5.18 13.15 14.36
C SER A 388 3.95 13.86 14.93
N ARG A 389 2.90 13.12 15.27
CA ARG A 389 1.68 13.68 15.88
C ARG A 389 1.88 14.09 17.32
N HIS A 390 2.57 13.23 18.09
CA HIS A 390 2.99 13.59 19.42
C HIS A 390 3.80 14.89 19.40
N ARG A 391 4.68 15.10 18.40
CA ARG A 391 5.40 16.38 18.26
C ARG A 391 4.47 17.58 18.06
N GLN A 392 3.39 17.45 17.28
CA GLN A 392 2.44 18.54 17.01
C GLN A 392 1.58 18.92 18.23
N ASP A 393 1.22 17.94 19.06
CA ASP A 393 0.38 18.18 20.26
C ASP A 393 1.12 18.98 21.35
N PHE A 394 2.46 19.04 21.32
CA PHE A 394 3.32 19.77 22.28
C PHE A 394 3.95 21.06 21.69
N GLU A 395 3.37 21.64 20.64
CA GLU A 395 3.90 22.87 19.98
C GLU A 395 3.56 24.19 20.71
N SER A 396 3.34 24.21 22.03
CA SER A 396 3.38 25.46 22.79
C SER A 396 4.85 25.89 22.96
N GLU A 397 5.18 27.14 22.62
CA GLU A 397 6.57 27.64 22.62
C GLU A 397 7.26 27.55 24.00
N GLN A 398 6.49 27.54 25.09
CA GLN A 398 7.01 27.49 26.46
C GLN A 398 7.52 26.10 26.88
N GLU A 399 7.13 25.01 26.21
CA GLU A 399 7.53 23.64 26.60
C GLU A 399 8.73 23.09 25.80
N LYS A 400 9.20 23.83 24.79
CA LYS A 400 10.35 23.43 23.94
C LYS A 400 11.69 23.52 24.68
N GLU A 401 11.85 24.50 25.58
CA GLU A 401 13.13 24.75 26.28
C GLU A 401 13.32 23.83 27.51
N ALA A 402 12.24 23.50 28.24
CA ALA A 402 12.33 22.66 29.45
C ALA A 402 12.62 21.16 29.15
N ASN A 403 12.43 20.72 27.90
CA ASN A 403 12.47 19.32 27.48
C ASN A 403 13.72 18.95 26.63
N ALA A 404 14.66 19.90 26.45
CA ALA A 404 15.81 19.75 25.57
C ALA A 404 16.82 18.66 26.01
N GLU A 405 16.82 18.25 27.29
CA GLU A 405 17.81 17.30 27.82
C GLU A 405 17.27 15.88 28.10
N GLY A 406 16.03 15.55 27.68
CA GLY A 406 15.50 14.19 27.88
C GLY A 406 14.17 13.83 27.21
N SER A 407 13.68 14.61 26.24
CA SER A 407 12.31 14.43 25.75
C SER A 407 12.05 13.13 24.97
N ASN A 408 10.85 12.59 25.14
CA ASN A 408 10.20 11.44 24.48
C ASN A 408 10.14 11.50 22.93
N GLN A 409 11.01 12.27 22.27
CA GLN A 409 11.11 12.36 20.82
C GLN A 409 11.64 11.05 20.23
N GLY A 410 10.79 10.38 19.45
CA GLY A 410 11.14 9.09 18.83
C GLY A 410 10.84 7.87 19.69
N GLN A 411 10.09 8.00 20.80
CA GLN A 411 9.76 6.88 21.68
C GLN A 411 9.13 5.68 20.94
N TYR A 412 8.26 5.94 19.94
CA TYR A 412 7.59 4.87 19.21
C TYR A 412 8.56 4.22 18.22
N ALA A 413 9.43 5.02 17.58
CA ALA A 413 10.52 4.52 16.77
C ALA A 413 11.50 3.65 17.57
N GLU A 414 11.84 4.03 18.81
CA GLU A 414 12.69 3.23 19.70
C GLU A 414 12.05 1.90 20.09
N LYS A 415 10.79 1.91 20.55
CA LYS A 415 10.00 0.70 20.83
C LYS A 415 9.92 -0.24 19.61
N THR A 416 9.80 0.34 18.42
CA THR A 416 9.83 -0.42 17.17
C THR A 416 11.19 -1.05 16.92
N ALA A 417 12.28 -0.29 17.14
CA ALA A 417 13.64 -0.82 16.98
C ALA A 417 13.92 -1.97 17.95
N GLU A 418 13.46 -1.90 19.19
CA GLU A 418 13.56 -3.01 20.16
C GLU A 418 12.85 -4.27 19.64
N SER A 419 11.61 -4.13 19.16
CA SER A 419 10.84 -5.24 18.59
C SER A 419 11.51 -5.86 17.36
N LEU A 420 12.06 -5.01 16.47
CA LEU A 420 12.82 -5.47 15.30
C LEU A 420 14.14 -6.13 15.69
N MET A 421 14.81 -5.67 16.75
CA MET A 421 16.02 -6.32 17.28
C MET A 421 15.73 -7.71 17.82
N VAL A 422 14.61 -7.91 18.52
CA VAL A 422 14.16 -9.24 18.94
C VAL A 422 13.92 -10.14 17.73
N CYS A 423 13.20 -9.64 16.72
CA CYS A 423 13.00 -10.36 15.47
C CYS A 423 14.34 -10.74 14.82
N PHE A 424 15.27 -9.80 14.71
CA PHE A 424 16.58 -10.02 14.10
C PHE A 424 17.35 -11.14 14.81
N ARG A 425 17.39 -11.13 16.14
CA ARG A 425 18.05 -12.18 16.93
C ARG A 425 17.46 -13.56 16.64
N ASN A 426 16.13 -13.68 16.57
CA ASN A 426 15.47 -14.95 16.26
C ASN A 426 15.80 -15.46 14.84
N LEU A 427 15.94 -14.57 13.86
CA LEU A 427 16.37 -14.97 12.51
C LEU A 427 17.83 -15.45 12.49
N CYS A 428 18.70 -14.82 13.28
CA CYS A 428 20.11 -15.23 13.39
C CYS A 428 20.29 -16.63 14.00
N THR A 429 19.39 -17.06 14.89
CA THR A 429 19.48 -18.38 15.53
C THR A 429 19.12 -19.55 14.62
N ASP A 430 18.59 -19.29 13.43
CA ASP A 430 18.18 -20.32 12.48
C ASP A 430 19.37 -20.86 11.65
N THR A 431 20.35 -21.45 12.34
CA THR A 431 21.61 -21.93 11.77
C THR A 431 21.56 -23.36 11.23
N ARG A 432 20.54 -24.14 11.61
CA ARG A 432 20.41 -25.57 11.27
C ARG A 432 19.58 -25.84 10.02
N SER A 433 18.73 -24.89 9.62
CA SER A 433 17.89 -25.01 8.44
C SER A 433 18.72 -25.00 7.16
N GLU A 434 18.28 -25.75 6.15
CA GLU A 434 18.88 -25.67 4.81
C GLU A 434 18.79 -24.26 4.25
N SER A 435 19.77 -23.88 3.41
CA SER A 435 19.88 -22.51 2.90
C SER A 435 18.58 -22.02 2.24
N GLN A 436 17.86 -22.85 1.48
CA GLN A 436 16.64 -22.43 0.77
C GLN A 436 15.46 -22.10 1.69
N VAL A 437 15.32 -22.83 2.79
CA VAL A 437 14.21 -22.69 3.75
C VAL A 437 14.61 -21.93 5.02
N SER A 438 15.86 -21.47 5.11
CA SER A 438 16.35 -20.70 6.25
C SER A 438 15.64 -19.35 6.36
N LYS A 439 15.32 -18.95 7.58
CA LYS A 439 14.77 -17.64 7.92
C LYS A 439 15.84 -16.56 7.93
N ARG A 440 17.13 -16.92 7.87
CA ARG A 440 18.26 -15.99 7.78
C ARG A 440 18.15 -15.06 6.56
N TRP A 441 17.42 -15.46 5.52
CA TRP A 441 17.06 -14.59 4.38
C TRP A 441 16.36 -13.29 4.80
N GLY A 442 15.68 -13.27 5.94
CA GLY A 442 15.02 -12.07 6.47
C GLY A 442 15.94 -11.08 7.18
N MET A 443 17.17 -11.48 7.55
CA MET A 443 18.09 -10.68 8.36
C MET A 443 18.35 -9.29 7.74
N MET A 444 18.70 -9.26 6.44
CA MET A 444 19.04 -8.01 5.77
C MET A 444 17.83 -7.07 5.63
N HIS A 445 16.61 -7.60 5.43
CA HIS A 445 15.41 -6.76 5.42
C HIS A 445 15.17 -6.09 6.77
N ILE A 446 15.29 -6.84 7.87
CA ILE A 446 15.10 -6.30 9.22
C ILE A 446 16.17 -5.27 9.57
N ILE A 447 17.45 -5.54 9.25
CA ILE A 447 18.53 -4.55 9.39
C ILE A 447 18.23 -3.28 8.59
N ASN A 448 17.72 -3.40 7.37
CA ASN A 448 17.36 -2.24 6.57
C ASN A 448 16.23 -1.41 7.20
N GLN A 449 15.30 -2.01 7.95
CA GLN A 449 14.31 -1.26 8.72
C GLN A 449 14.92 -0.63 9.99
N LEU A 450 15.83 -1.32 10.67
CA LEU A 450 16.57 -0.79 11.82
C LEU A 450 17.43 0.41 11.42
N PHE A 451 18.16 0.34 10.29
CA PHE A 451 18.93 1.47 9.76
C PHE A 451 18.04 2.68 9.47
N LYS A 452 16.86 2.48 8.87
CA LYS A 452 15.90 3.57 8.66
C LYS A 452 15.52 4.25 9.97
N ILE A 453 15.29 3.47 11.04
CA ILE A 453 14.96 4.01 12.37
C ILE A 453 16.16 4.73 12.98
N TYR A 454 17.32 4.08 13.07
CA TYR A 454 18.52 4.65 13.71
C TYR A 454 19.01 5.93 13.04
N PHE A 455 18.94 6.03 11.71
CA PHE A 455 19.23 7.29 11.03
C PHE A 455 18.17 8.36 11.29
N LYS A 456 16.89 7.99 11.52
CA LYS A 456 15.81 8.93 11.82
C LYS A 456 15.89 9.49 13.24
N ILE A 457 16.31 8.68 14.22
CA ILE A 457 16.47 9.07 15.63
C ILE A 457 17.92 9.49 15.98
N ASN A 458 18.77 9.66 14.96
CA ASN A 458 20.18 10.05 15.10
C ASN A 458 21.04 9.13 16.01
N LYS A 459 20.77 7.83 16.05
CA LYS A 459 21.56 6.80 16.77
C LYS A 459 22.37 5.92 15.81
N ILE A 460 23.15 6.55 14.93
CA ILE A 460 23.88 5.88 13.83
C ILE A 460 24.90 4.85 14.33
N ASN A 461 25.48 5.07 15.51
CA ASN A 461 26.41 4.15 16.18
C ASN A 461 25.84 2.73 16.38
N LEU A 462 24.52 2.59 16.53
CA LEU A 462 23.84 1.28 16.67
C LEU A 462 23.84 0.46 15.37
N CYS A 463 24.22 1.04 14.23
CA CYS A 463 24.35 0.32 12.97
C CYS A 463 25.58 -0.59 12.91
N ASN A 464 26.65 -0.27 13.65
CA ASN A 464 27.93 -0.98 13.59
C ASN A 464 27.84 -2.47 13.98
N PRO A 465 27.20 -2.84 15.10
CA PRO A 465 27.01 -4.25 15.45
C PRO A 465 26.24 -5.03 14.37
N LEU A 466 25.21 -4.42 13.77
CA LEU A 466 24.38 -5.05 12.74
C LEU A 466 25.15 -5.28 11.44
N LYS A 467 25.95 -4.29 11.01
CA LYS A 467 26.88 -4.42 9.88
C LYS A 467 27.79 -5.63 10.07
N ARG A 468 28.45 -5.74 11.23
CA ARG A 468 29.37 -6.86 11.54
C ARG A 468 28.68 -8.23 11.43
N VAL A 469 27.44 -8.37 11.89
CA VAL A 469 26.71 -9.65 11.79
C VAL A 469 26.47 -10.06 10.33
N ILE A 470 26.14 -9.13 9.44
CA ILE A 470 25.95 -9.43 8.01
C ILE A 470 27.28 -9.76 7.33
N GLU A 471 28.32 -8.98 7.61
CA GLU A 471 29.66 -9.23 7.06
C GLU A 471 30.19 -10.61 7.47
N ASN A 472 29.93 -11.05 8.71
CA ASN A 472 30.35 -12.35 9.22
C ASN A 472 29.38 -13.50 8.90
N SER A 473 28.24 -13.22 8.24
CA SER A 473 27.19 -14.23 8.02
C SER A 473 27.52 -15.28 6.96
N GLY A 474 28.49 -14.99 6.08
CA GLY A 474 28.76 -15.76 4.87
C GLY A 474 27.68 -15.65 3.78
N MET A 475 26.60 -14.90 4.00
CA MET A 475 25.45 -14.78 3.10
C MET A 475 25.32 -13.40 2.42
N LYS A 476 26.26 -12.48 2.72
CA LYS A 476 26.21 -11.06 2.34
C LYS A 476 25.81 -10.82 0.88
N ASP A 477 26.43 -11.55 -0.04
CA ASP A 477 26.23 -11.37 -1.49
C ASP A 477 25.09 -12.23 -2.05
N SER A 478 24.57 -13.17 -1.25
CA SER A 478 23.48 -14.06 -1.63
C SER A 478 22.10 -13.43 -1.45
N PHE A 479 21.96 -12.43 -0.57
CA PHE A 479 20.66 -11.77 -0.29
C PHE A 479 20.00 -11.20 -1.55
N PRO A 480 18.66 -11.08 -1.60
CA PRO A 480 17.99 -10.43 -2.72
C PRO A 480 18.56 -9.03 -3.00
N ILE A 481 18.82 -8.72 -4.28
CA ILE A 481 19.49 -7.48 -4.69
C ILE A 481 18.80 -6.22 -4.16
N ALA A 482 17.47 -6.25 -4.04
CA ALA A 482 16.67 -5.16 -3.47
C ALA A 482 17.06 -4.85 -2.02
N HIS A 483 17.36 -5.86 -1.20
CA HIS A 483 17.82 -5.68 0.17
C HIS A 483 19.27 -5.21 0.21
N GLN A 484 20.12 -5.73 -0.68
CA GLN A 484 21.53 -5.32 -0.76
C GLN A 484 21.65 -3.82 -1.12
N ILE A 485 20.85 -3.31 -2.07
CA ILE A 485 20.86 -1.90 -2.46
C ILE A 485 20.58 -0.98 -1.26
N VAL A 486 19.57 -1.30 -0.45
CA VAL A 486 19.21 -0.51 0.73
C VAL A 486 20.30 -0.61 1.80
N TYR A 487 20.84 -1.80 2.04
CA TYR A 487 21.91 -2.01 3.00
C TYR A 487 23.15 -1.18 2.64
N LYS A 488 23.60 -1.30 1.38
CA LYS A 488 24.77 -0.57 0.85
C LYS A 488 24.55 0.94 0.89
N PHE A 489 23.35 1.42 0.58
CA PHE A 489 23.01 2.82 0.72
C PHE A 489 23.23 3.34 2.15
N TYR A 490 22.73 2.66 3.17
CA TYR A 490 22.88 3.11 4.56
C TYR A 490 24.31 2.93 5.10
N VAL A 491 24.99 1.83 4.77
CA VAL A 491 26.40 1.65 5.15
C VAL A 491 27.29 2.68 4.45
N GLY A 492 26.99 3.05 3.21
CA GLY A 492 27.66 4.14 2.50
C GLY A 492 27.46 5.49 3.17
N ARG A 493 26.24 5.80 3.64
CA ARG A 493 25.98 7.02 4.43
C ARG A 493 26.78 7.03 5.74
N GLN A 494 26.86 5.89 6.42
CA GLN A 494 27.66 5.79 7.64
C GLN A 494 29.15 6.05 7.35
N ALA A 495 29.71 5.41 6.32
CA ALA A 495 31.10 5.63 5.91
C ALA A 495 31.36 7.11 5.53
N MET A 496 30.39 7.75 4.87
CA MET A 496 30.45 9.19 4.56
C MET A 496 30.53 10.05 5.84
N PHE A 497 29.76 9.76 6.88
CA PHE A 497 29.86 10.44 8.19
C PHE A 497 31.20 10.19 8.90
N GLU A 498 31.78 9.00 8.73
CA GLU A 498 33.10 8.61 9.25
C GLU A 498 34.26 9.19 8.40
N ASN A 499 33.96 10.03 7.39
CA ASN A 499 34.90 10.58 6.41
C ASN A 499 35.62 9.52 5.54
N ASP A 500 35.17 8.27 5.54
CA ASP A 500 35.68 7.22 4.64
C ASP A 500 34.99 7.32 3.27
N TYR A 501 35.40 8.32 2.50
CA TYR A 501 34.77 8.64 1.21
C TYR A 501 34.97 7.56 0.14
N ASN A 502 36.04 6.78 0.21
CA ASN A 502 36.29 5.70 -0.74
C ASN A 502 35.27 4.57 -0.55
N THR A 503 35.14 4.07 0.68
CA THR A 503 34.15 3.05 1.01
C THR A 503 32.72 3.55 0.77
N ALA A 504 32.43 4.81 1.10
CA ALA A 504 31.14 5.42 0.82
C ALA A 504 30.80 5.39 -0.68
N ALA A 505 31.75 5.80 -1.53
CA ALA A 505 31.57 5.81 -2.97
C ALA A 505 31.31 4.41 -3.53
N ASP A 506 32.10 3.40 -3.13
CA ASP A 506 31.93 2.03 -3.61
C ASP A 506 30.52 1.48 -3.30
N TYR A 507 30.02 1.76 -2.10
CA TYR A 507 28.68 1.35 -1.70
C TYR A 507 27.56 2.11 -2.41
N PHE A 508 27.71 3.42 -2.60
CA PHE A 508 26.74 4.22 -3.35
C PHE A 508 26.74 3.87 -4.84
N GLU A 509 27.89 3.61 -5.45
CA GLU A 509 28.01 3.15 -6.83
C GLU A 509 27.35 1.79 -7.02
N PHE A 510 27.59 0.84 -6.09
CA PHE A 510 26.90 -0.44 -6.09
C PHE A 510 25.38 -0.25 -6.04
N ALA A 511 24.89 0.58 -5.12
CA ALA A 511 23.46 0.85 -4.97
C ALA A 511 22.88 1.49 -6.25
N PHE A 512 23.58 2.45 -6.85
CA PHE A 512 23.12 3.16 -8.05
C PHE A 512 23.08 2.26 -9.29
N ARG A 513 24.12 1.44 -9.50
CA ARG A 513 24.22 0.51 -10.64
C ARG A 513 23.16 -0.59 -10.57
N ASN A 514 22.97 -1.18 -9.39
CA ASN A 514 22.02 -2.28 -9.20
C ASN A 514 20.57 -1.82 -9.05
N CYS A 515 20.32 -0.55 -8.73
CA CYS A 515 18.96 -0.02 -8.73
C CYS A 515 18.37 -0.04 -10.15
N PRO A 516 17.19 -0.66 -10.39
CA PRO A 516 16.56 -0.65 -11.71
C PRO A 516 16.20 0.76 -12.19
N SER A 517 16.32 1.02 -13.50
CA SER A 517 16.04 2.32 -14.13
C SER A 517 14.62 2.84 -13.87
N LYS A 518 13.63 1.95 -13.74
CA LYS A 518 12.24 2.31 -13.42
C LYS A 518 12.05 3.01 -12.08
N TYR A 519 12.99 2.86 -11.13
CA TYR A 519 12.91 3.48 -9.80
C TYR A 519 13.70 4.80 -9.75
N THR A 520 13.32 5.76 -10.60
CA THR A 520 14.00 7.06 -10.77
C THR A 520 14.17 7.81 -9.45
N ARG A 521 13.15 7.80 -8.58
CA ARG A 521 13.21 8.42 -7.25
C ARG A 521 14.34 7.83 -6.38
N ASN A 522 14.48 6.51 -6.36
CA ASN A 522 15.53 5.85 -5.57
C ASN A 522 16.92 6.16 -6.14
N LYS A 523 17.06 6.18 -7.48
CA LYS A 523 18.31 6.60 -8.12
C LYS A 523 18.67 8.05 -7.80
N LYS A 524 17.70 8.97 -7.82
CA LYS A 524 17.89 10.38 -7.42
C LYS A 524 18.40 10.46 -5.98
N ILE A 525 17.77 9.76 -5.04
CA ILE A 525 18.20 9.72 -3.63
C ILE A 525 19.64 9.21 -3.49
N ILE A 526 20.02 8.15 -4.20
CA ILE A 526 21.40 7.64 -4.16
C ILE A 526 22.38 8.69 -4.71
N LEU A 527 22.03 9.37 -5.81
CA LEU A 527 22.87 10.40 -6.41
C LEU A 527 23.10 11.60 -5.50
N VAL A 528 22.10 12.01 -4.71
CA VAL A 528 22.23 13.11 -3.74
C VAL A 528 23.41 12.88 -2.78
N TYR A 529 23.71 11.62 -2.41
CA TYR A 529 24.87 11.29 -1.58
C TYR A 529 26.12 10.93 -2.41
N LEU A 530 25.96 10.28 -3.56
CA LEU A 530 27.10 9.87 -4.39
C LEU A 530 27.85 11.06 -4.99
N ILE A 531 27.12 12.10 -5.42
CA ILE A 531 27.70 13.30 -6.05
C ILE A 531 28.70 14.01 -5.11
N PRO A 532 28.32 14.45 -3.89
CA PRO A 532 29.26 15.15 -3.01
C PRO A 532 30.47 14.28 -2.64
N VAL A 533 30.26 12.99 -2.37
CA VAL A 533 31.36 12.05 -2.09
C VAL A 533 32.34 11.95 -3.26
N ASN A 534 31.84 11.81 -4.49
CA ASN A 534 32.69 11.75 -5.67
C ASN A 534 33.39 13.09 -5.94
N MET A 535 32.73 14.22 -5.70
CA MET A 535 33.36 15.54 -5.83
C MET A 535 34.50 15.73 -4.83
N LEU A 536 34.35 15.27 -3.59
CA LEU A 536 35.42 15.28 -2.58
C LEU A 536 36.59 14.38 -3.01
N ARG A 537 36.30 13.24 -3.65
CA ARG A 537 37.29 12.35 -4.32
C ARG A 537 37.90 12.94 -5.59
N GLY A 538 37.47 14.13 -6.02
CA GLY A 538 37.98 14.79 -7.21
C GLY A 538 37.31 14.37 -8.53
N TYR A 539 36.24 13.60 -8.49
CA TYR A 539 35.42 13.23 -9.64
C TYR A 539 34.20 14.14 -9.75
N MET A 540 34.08 14.86 -10.86
CA MET A 540 32.94 15.73 -11.12
C MET A 540 31.84 14.98 -11.90
N PRO A 541 30.56 15.19 -11.58
CA PRO A 541 29.45 14.55 -12.30
C PRO A 541 29.32 15.08 -13.74
N ASN A 542 28.74 14.25 -14.63
CA ASN A 542 28.32 14.66 -15.96
C ASN A 542 27.06 15.53 -15.87
N GLN A 543 27.01 16.63 -16.63
CA GLN A 543 25.87 17.54 -16.69
C GLN A 543 24.58 16.85 -17.16
N ASP A 544 24.66 15.91 -18.11
CA ASP A 544 23.52 15.13 -18.59
C ASP A 544 22.90 14.28 -17.48
N LEU A 545 23.73 13.77 -16.57
CA LEU A 545 23.27 13.00 -15.41
C LEU A 545 22.47 13.88 -14.45
N LEU A 546 22.95 15.11 -14.20
CA LEU A 546 22.28 16.05 -13.30
C LEU A 546 20.94 16.51 -13.88
N LEU A 547 20.89 16.79 -15.19
CA LEU A 547 19.65 17.13 -15.89
C LEU A 547 18.64 15.98 -15.84
N LYS A 548 19.09 14.75 -16.13
CA LYS A 548 18.23 13.56 -16.14
C LYS A 548 17.51 13.30 -14.81
N TYR A 549 18.16 13.60 -13.68
CA TYR A 549 17.58 13.37 -12.34
C TYR A 549 17.12 14.65 -11.65
N ASP A 550 17.07 15.78 -12.37
CA ASP A 550 16.62 17.07 -11.84
C ASP A 550 17.39 17.48 -10.57
N LEU A 551 18.71 17.57 -10.74
CA LEU A 551 19.69 17.90 -9.70
C LEU A 551 20.38 19.24 -9.99
N LYS A 552 19.60 20.26 -10.37
CA LYS A 552 20.09 21.61 -10.66
C LYS A 552 20.95 22.21 -9.52
N PRO A 553 20.58 22.09 -8.23
CA PRO A 553 21.43 22.61 -7.14
C PRO A 553 22.87 22.09 -7.19
N PHE A 554 23.06 20.81 -7.52
CA PHE A 554 24.40 20.24 -7.69
C PHE A 554 25.12 20.75 -8.94
N ALA A 555 24.40 21.10 -10.01
CA ALA A 555 25.02 21.60 -11.25
C ALA A 555 25.71 22.95 -11.03
N GLU A 556 25.07 23.84 -10.26
CA GLU A 556 25.61 25.15 -9.91
C GLU A 556 26.87 25.03 -9.04
N ILE A 557 26.80 24.22 -7.97
CA ILE A 557 27.96 23.91 -7.12
C ILE A 557 29.12 23.29 -7.91
N VAL A 558 28.84 22.35 -8.81
CA VAL A 558 29.86 21.73 -9.68
C VAL A 558 30.54 22.78 -10.55
N ASN A 559 29.78 23.73 -11.09
CA ASN A 559 30.31 24.81 -11.90
C ASN A 559 31.23 25.72 -11.07
N ALA A 560 30.77 26.15 -9.89
CA ALA A 560 31.54 26.98 -8.97
C ALA A 560 32.88 26.33 -8.58
N VAL A 561 32.85 25.05 -8.18
CA VAL A 561 34.06 24.29 -7.79
C VAL A 561 35.02 24.12 -8.98
N LYS A 562 34.51 23.79 -10.18
CA LYS A 562 35.35 23.68 -11.39
C LYS A 562 36.01 25.00 -11.76
N GLN A 563 35.29 26.10 -11.62
CA GLN A 563 35.80 27.43 -11.93
C GLN A 563 36.71 27.99 -10.84
N GLY A 564 36.69 27.46 -9.61
CA GLY A 564 37.36 28.10 -8.49
C GLY A 564 36.70 29.43 -8.11
N ASN A 565 35.38 29.56 -8.36
CA ASN A 565 34.64 30.78 -8.04
C ASN A 565 34.06 30.64 -6.63
N ILE A 566 34.70 31.27 -5.64
CA ILE A 566 34.33 31.16 -4.22
C ILE A 566 33.03 31.89 -3.94
N GLN A 567 32.85 33.09 -4.49
CA GLN A 567 31.61 33.86 -4.33
C GLN A 567 30.40 33.10 -4.85
N LYS A 568 30.49 32.55 -6.07
CA LYS A 568 29.41 31.73 -6.62
C LYS A 568 29.14 30.50 -5.76
N PHE A 569 30.19 29.84 -5.26
CA PHE A 569 30.02 28.69 -4.37
C PHE A 569 29.23 29.07 -3.11
N ASN A 570 29.60 30.17 -2.42
CA ASN A 570 28.90 30.63 -1.22
C ASN A 570 27.44 31.00 -1.54
N ASN A 571 27.21 31.75 -2.63
CA ASN A 571 25.87 32.16 -3.05
C ASN A 571 24.99 30.95 -3.39
N ASP A 572 25.52 29.96 -4.12
CA ASP A 572 24.80 28.74 -4.48
C ASP A 572 24.50 27.87 -3.23
N MET A 573 25.42 27.83 -2.24
CA MET A 573 25.18 27.15 -0.97
C MET A 573 24.03 27.78 -0.17
N ILE A 574 23.92 29.11 -0.20
CA ILE A 574 22.81 29.86 0.42
C ILE A 574 21.52 29.70 -0.38
N GLU A 575 21.55 29.84 -1.71
CA GLU A 575 20.36 29.74 -2.59
C GLU A 575 19.66 28.38 -2.44
N TYR A 576 20.43 27.32 -2.26
CA TYR A 576 19.93 25.95 -2.15
C TYR A 576 20.06 25.34 -0.75
N GLU A 577 20.19 26.17 0.29
CA GLU A 577 20.43 25.77 1.67
C GLU A 577 19.39 24.73 2.16
N ASP A 578 18.10 25.06 2.05
CA ASP A 578 17.00 24.19 2.49
C ASP A 578 17.10 22.78 1.88
N PHE A 579 17.34 22.70 0.56
CA PHE A 579 17.45 21.43 -0.15
C PHE A 579 18.62 20.58 0.36
N PHE A 580 19.77 21.21 0.62
CA PHE A 580 20.96 20.50 1.09
C PHE A 580 20.88 20.09 2.57
N ILE A 581 20.25 20.92 3.41
CA ILE A 581 19.99 20.63 4.83
C ILE A 581 18.99 19.47 4.95
N GLU A 582 17.84 19.55 4.27
CA GLU A 582 16.82 18.50 4.28
C GLU A 582 17.36 17.16 3.74
N SER A 583 18.26 17.22 2.75
CA SER A 583 18.95 16.05 2.20
C SER A 583 20.05 15.50 3.12
N GLY A 584 20.50 16.26 4.11
CA GLY A 584 21.58 15.90 5.02
C GLY A 584 22.95 15.85 4.36
N VAL A 585 23.19 16.70 3.34
CA VAL A 585 24.46 16.76 2.59
C VAL A 585 25.17 18.10 2.67
N TYR A 586 24.55 19.13 3.24
CA TYR A 586 25.09 20.50 3.36
C TYR A 586 26.53 20.53 3.88
N LEU A 587 26.79 19.92 5.05
CA LEU A 587 28.11 19.90 5.67
C LEU A 587 29.20 19.23 4.81
N PHE A 588 28.81 18.30 3.93
CA PHE A 588 29.76 17.63 3.04
C PHE A 588 30.02 18.44 1.77
N LEU A 589 29.02 19.19 1.29
CA LEU A 589 29.20 20.13 0.21
C LEU A 589 30.08 21.30 0.66
N GLU A 590 29.92 21.79 1.89
CA GLU A 590 30.75 22.88 2.45
C GLU A 590 32.26 22.53 2.42
N LYS A 591 32.62 21.27 2.64
CA LYS A 591 34.01 20.78 2.51
C LYS A 591 34.60 20.98 1.10
N LEU A 592 33.78 21.14 0.07
CA LEU A 592 34.23 21.44 -1.29
C LEU A 592 34.78 22.86 -1.42
N LYS A 593 34.50 23.78 -0.49
CA LYS A 593 35.05 25.14 -0.48
C LYS A 593 36.58 25.13 -0.55
N MET A 594 37.23 24.23 0.19
CA MET A 594 38.69 24.03 0.10
C MET A 594 39.15 23.59 -1.29
N THR A 595 38.38 22.74 -1.96
CA THR A 595 38.67 22.33 -3.34
C THR A 595 38.48 23.50 -4.32
N THR A 596 37.50 24.37 -4.09
CA THR A 596 37.29 25.59 -4.85
C THR A 596 38.47 26.56 -4.69
N TYR A 597 38.95 26.79 -3.46
CA TYR A 597 40.15 27.61 -3.20
C TYR A 597 41.36 27.07 -3.94
N ARG A 598 41.59 25.75 -3.86
CA ARG A 598 42.69 25.12 -4.59
C ARG A 598 42.58 25.36 -6.10
N ASN A 599 41.39 25.27 -6.68
CA ASN A 599 41.22 25.44 -8.12
C ASN A 599 41.44 26.90 -8.54
N LEU A 600 41.05 27.86 -7.71
CA LEU A 600 41.36 29.28 -7.89
C LEU A 600 42.87 29.52 -7.85
N PHE A 601 43.52 29.08 -6.77
CA PHE A 601 44.96 29.27 -6.56
C PHE A 601 45.81 28.57 -7.62
N LYS A 602 45.36 27.41 -8.12
CA LYS A 602 45.98 26.75 -9.27
C LYS A 602 45.91 27.61 -10.53
N LYS A 603 44.80 28.30 -10.79
CA LYS A 603 44.67 29.21 -11.94
C LYS A 603 45.59 30.42 -11.79
N LEU A 604 45.61 31.04 -10.61
CA LEU A 604 46.51 32.16 -10.32
C LEU A 604 47.98 31.76 -10.50
N ALA A 605 48.41 30.65 -9.89
CA ALA A 605 49.76 30.13 -10.02
C ALA A 605 50.15 29.85 -11.48
N LYS A 606 49.19 29.36 -12.28
CA LYS A 606 49.40 29.13 -13.72
C LYS A 606 49.56 30.43 -14.50
N LEU A 607 48.80 31.48 -14.14
CA LEU A 607 48.85 32.79 -14.78
C LEU A 607 50.18 33.51 -14.49
N LEU A 608 50.61 33.50 -13.23
CA LEU A 608 51.86 34.14 -12.80
C LEU A 608 53.10 33.38 -13.29
N ASN A 609 52.96 32.09 -13.60
CA ASN A 609 54.02 31.23 -14.18
C ASN A 609 55.34 31.27 -13.39
N THR A 610 55.26 31.32 -12.07
CA THR A 610 56.40 31.33 -11.14
C THR A 610 56.21 30.29 -10.04
N ALA A 611 57.30 29.71 -9.55
CA ALA A 611 57.28 28.80 -8.41
C ALA A 611 57.20 29.52 -7.06
N GLN A 612 57.40 30.84 -7.04
CA GLN A 612 57.39 31.68 -5.84
C GLN A 612 56.30 32.74 -6.02
N ILE A 613 55.19 32.57 -5.32
CA ILE A 613 54.01 33.42 -5.47
C ILE A 613 53.82 34.22 -4.18
N PRO A 614 53.91 35.57 -4.22
CA PRO A 614 53.55 36.43 -3.09
C PRO A 614 52.19 36.07 -2.48
N ILE A 615 52.07 36.14 -1.15
CA ILE A 615 50.77 35.92 -0.47
C ILE A 615 49.75 37.00 -0.89
N GLU A 616 50.22 38.22 -1.12
CA GLU A 616 49.40 39.36 -1.55
C GLU A 616 48.64 39.08 -2.85
N ASP A 617 49.26 38.41 -3.84
CA ASP A 617 48.57 38.02 -5.09
C ASP A 617 47.36 37.10 -4.82
N PHE A 618 47.45 36.23 -3.81
CA PHE A 618 46.33 35.38 -3.40
C PHE A 618 45.25 36.16 -2.65
N VAL A 619 45.62 37.16 -1.85
CA VAL A 619 44.67 38.06 -1.18
C VAL A 619 43.93 38.91 -2.21
N ASP A 620 44.65 39.48 -3.17
CA ASP A 620 44.09 40.34 -4.22
C ASP A 620 43.08 39.58 -5.08
N VAL A 621 43.39 38.34 -5.48
CA VAL A 621 42.43 37.54 -6.27
C VAL A 621 41.18 37.16 -5.46
N LEU A 622 41.30 37.01 -4.14
CA LEU A 622 40.16 36.71 -3.28
C LEU A 622 39.28 37.95 -3.04
N LYS A 623 39.90 39.11 -2.78
CA LYS A 623 39.19 40.39 -2.72
C LYS A 623 38.51 40.74 -4.03
N PHE A 624 39.15 40.45 -5.16
CA PHE A 624 38.53 40.59 -6.49
C PHE A 624 37.25 39.74 -6.64
N LEU A 625 37.14 38.63 -5.90
CA LEU A 625 35.94 37.80 -5.84
C LEU A 625 35.01 38.18 -4.68
N ASN A 626 35.11 39.40 -4.15
CA ASN A 626 34.30 39.94 -3.04
C ASN A 626 34.41 39.13 -1.74
N GLU A 627 35.57 38.53 -1.46
CA GLU A 627 35.92 38.06 -0.11
C GLU A 627 36.66 39.22 0.59
N ASP A 628 35.91 40.22 1.04
CA ASP A 628 36.46 41.53 1.46
C ASP A 628 37.26 41.47 2.77
N ASP A 629 36.94 40.52 3.65
CA ASP A 629 37.59 40.33 4.95
C ASP A 629 38.91 39.54 4.87
N MET A 630 39.46 39.34 3.66
CA MET A 630 40.66 38.55 3.44
C MET A 630 41.93 39.36 3.77
N ASP A 631 42.72 38.87 4.72
CA ASP A 631 44.07 39.34 5.00
C ASP A 631 45.13 38.25 4.72
N ASN A 632 46.40 38.61 4.92
CA ASN A 632 47.52 37.69 4.71
C ASN A 632 47.47 36.48 5.65
N ASP A 633 46.99 36.64 6.89
CA ASP A 633 46.98 35.59 7.90
C ASP A 633 45.90 34.54 7.59
N ILE A 634 44.69 34.98 7.23
CA ILE A 634 43.59 34.11 6.77
C ILE A 634 44.02 33.39 5.48
N CYS A 635 44.64 34.10 4.54
CA CYS A 635 45.13 33.48 3.30
C CYS A 635 46.20 32.40 3.58
N GLN A 636 47.16 32.70 4.45
CA GLN A 636 48.15 31.72 4.90
C GLN A 636 47.52 30.52 5.60
N CYS A 637 46.44 30.70 6.37
CA CYS A 637 45.68 29.60 6.97
C CYS A 637 45.05 28.69 5.91
N ILE A 638 44.39 29.27 4.89
CA ILE A 638 43.82 28.51 3.78
C ILE A 638 44.92 27.73 3.04
N LEU A 639 46.03 28.38 2.70
CA LEU A 639 47.16 27.74 2.03
C LEU A 639 47.78 26.62 2.86
N SER A 640 47.91 26.83 4.18
CA SER A 640 48.41 25.82 5.11
C SER A 640 47.52 24.57 5.11
N ASN A 641 46.20 24.75 5.16
CA ASN A 641 45.24 23.64 5.07
C ASN A 641 45.35 22.91 3.72
N LEU A 642 45.51 23.65 2.61
CA LEU A 642 45.70 23.04 1.28
C LEU A 642 47.00 22.24 1.16
N ILE A 643 48.07 22.69 1.83
CA ILE A 643 49.34 21.95 1.89
C ILE A 643 49.20 20.70 2.77
N PHE A 644 48.59 20.84 3.95
CA PHE A 644 48.35 19.74 4.88
C PHE A 644 47.53 18.62 4.24
N GLU A 645 46.42 18.97 3.56
CA GLU A 645 45.58 18.03 2.81
C GLU A 645 46.27 17.49 1.54
N GLY A 646 47.48 17.98 1.20
CA GLY A 646 48.24 17.56 0.03
C GLY A 646 47.65 18.01 -1.31
N LYS A 647 46.69 18.94 -1.29
CA LYS A 647 46.07 19.58 -2.46
C LYS A 647 47.01 20.56 -3.16
N ILE A 648 47.99 21.08 -2.42
CA ILE A 648 49.16 21.84 -2.90
C ILE A 648 50.43 21.17 -2.37
N LYS A 649 51.46 21.05 -3.21
CA LYS A 649 52.80 20.61 -2.80
C LYS A 649 53.75 21.80 -2.83
N GLY A 650 54.11 22.27 -1.64
CA GLY A 650 54.93 23.45 -1.43
C GLY A 650 55.08 23.77 0.05
N TYR A 651 55.62 24.93 0.36
CA TYR A 651 55.73 25.46 1.72
C TYR A 651 55.50 26.98 1.72
N ILE A 652 55.06 27.51 2.86
CA ILE A 652 54.91 28.96 3.07
C ILE A 652 56.23 29.49 3.63
N SER A 653 56.80 30.51 2.99
CA SER A 653 57.99 31.20 3.45
C SER A 653 57.59 32.47 4.20
N HIS A 654 57.30 32.36 5.50
CA HIS A 654 56.84 33.49 6.33
C HIS A 654 57.74 34.73 6.24
N LYS A 655 59.07 34.56 6.31
CA LYS A 655 60.04 35.68 6.20
C LYS A 655 59.89 36.50 4.91
N HIS A 656 59.44 35.86 3.83
CA HIS A 656 59.34 36.48 2.51
C HIS A 656 57.88 36.64 2.05
N ASN A 657 56.90 36.39 2.93
CA ASN A 657 55.46 36.42 2.68
C ASN A 657 55.07 35.84 1.31
N LYS A 658 55.51 34.60 1.02
CA LYS A 658 55.26 33.93 -0.26
C LYS A 658 55.03 32.43 -0.12
N LEU A 659 54.21 31.86 -1.00
CA LEU A 659 54.09 30.43 -1.22
C LEU A 659 55.17 29.97 -2.20
N VAL A 660 55.95 28.96 -1.83
CA VAL A 660 56.91 28.30 -2.71
C VAL A 660 56.36 26.93 -3.09
N ILE A 661 55.94 26.78 -4.34
CA ILE A 661 55.39 25.53 -4.89
C ILE A 661 56.47 24.67 -5.56
N ASN A 662 56.18 23.39 -5.75
CA ASN A 662 57.06 22.49 -6.52
C ASN A 662 57.33 23.05 -7.94
N LYS A 663 58.58 22.96 -8.41
CA LYS A 663 58.98 23.42 -9.75
C LYS A 663 58.23 22.70 -10.87
N ASP A 664 57.89 21.42 -10.69
CA ASP A 664 56.96 20.74 -11.58
C ASP A 664 55.52 21.14 -11.21
N PHE A 665 54.88 21.93 -12.08
CA PHE A 665 53.51 22.41 -11.88
C PHE A 665 52.49 21.27 -11.71
N ARG A 666 52.70 20.11 -12.34
CA ARG A 666 51.80 18.95 -12.17
C ARG A 666 51.95 18.33 -10.78
N ALA A 667 53.16 18.33 -10.23
CA ALA A 667 53.43 17.90 -8.86
C ALA A 667 52.97 18.94 -7.83
N ALA A 668 53.10 20.25 -8.13
CA ALA A 668 52.64 21.34 -7.28
C ALA A 668 51.13 21.28 -7.03
N PHE A 669 50.34 20.95 -8.05
CA PHE A 669 48.90 20.81 -7.97
C PHE A 669 48.46 19.42 -8.45
N PRO A 670 48.60 18.37 -7.62
CA PRO A 670 48.32 16.99 -8.00
C PRO A 670 46.86 16.78 -8.41
N ARG A 671 46.57 15.71 -9.15
CA ARG A 671 45.18 15.36 -9.49
C ARG A 671 44.43 15.05 -8.19
N LEU A 672 43.25 15.64 -7.99
CA LEU A 672 42.47 15.45 -6.77
C LEU A 672 42.18 13.96 -6.50
N THR A 673 42.00 13.16 -7.55
CA THR A 673 41.78 11.71 -7.50
C THR A 673 42.98 10.90 -7.00
N THR A 674 44.18 11.51 -6.92
CA THR A 674 45.41 10.88 -6.44
C THR A 674 45.74 11.24 -4.98
N ILE A 675 44.93 12.12 -4.38
CA ILE A 675 45.13 12.57 -3.00
C ILE A 675 44.47 11.59 -2.04
N ASN A 676 45.19 11.21 -0.97
CA ASN A 676 44.61 10.41 0.10
C ASN A 676 43.75 11.32 1.00
N LEU A 677 42.43 11.06 1.02
CA LEU A 677 41.46 11.84 1.79
C LEU A 677 41.35 11.43 3.26
N ASN A 678 41.97 10.31 3.67
CA ASN A 678 41.87 9.75 5.01
C ASN A 678 43.08 10.12 5.90
N LYS A 679 43.69 11.29 5.68
CA LYS A 679 44.84 11.78 6.47
C LYS A 679 44.42 12.70 7.60
#